data_AF-A0A372NQW3-F1
#
_entry.id   AF-A0A372NQW3-F1
#
_cell.length_a   1.000
_cell.length_b   1.000
_cell.length_c   1.000
_cell.angle_alpha   90.00
_cell.angle_beta   90.00
_cell.angle_gamma   90.00
#
_symmetry.space_group_name_H-M   'P 1'
#
loop_
_entity.id
_entity.type
_entity.pdbx_description
1 polymer ?
#
loop_
_entity_poly.entity_id
_entity_poly.type
_entity_poly.pdbx_seq_one_letter_code
_entity_poly.pdbx_strand_id
1 'polypeptide(L)'
;MKTTLLFTDADRLKNRPVVKKEIDEKALHALVQSAVNVELFTIPLYMTSLYSLQGMHEINSKNSNFYEGRIWPGMAASAHPKNPNEQAFNAVFSVFVAEMLHLQIISNLANTVGYEPKFTCAPLQDEKTYAWKCYSPDSTVLPGILDFQDTLKSTDIRVKLGPMNEEQCKLFLAIEQTEKAAMADIDPDKKKKYEETAPYDNWKEGETLPYFGSIGNMYLQLWNYLSIQYADGTTLWEIVFQKGIEMARKKVVGFGPKPTTPLQKEVFNPGRLEKEGTPDRYKSDEYPHMPTSINTPDPEKALHDVLNMINGITDQGEGGGVIEEILLRVSKSRNLKAPLTLQAVQDMFQPKCPVLRNKYPSYNATGGEVDSAKAEARGHFGKMDHYETFQFVLDLIEKGGIKTWDQWHAEGNKWTPELLQTAPYDPARYPDLPTSDAISGALNRLKENDADGKNYELFSRTSTGAIAGVTRVLNDFFQNPKTAFPYPSMGGSGDRMSICWAIFGKIPDISLGVDVPGNAPIDRSQHLYHACQGLNLDESIKRDPASCAPVELYHTCKGSNECKGEGGCGFVQSSHGGGGCGAPSSYNFLQAKGTKVSPYSPPSDNACGALGGCAVPISASQMYPEIPAPNEYEMMLNNYGPAPDHDPEDLGLMPYAKGELVYDVAWKAYSEVLQKRGVPVPDKPAPSDLRLAFPPST
;
A
#
# COMPACT_ATOMS: atom_id res chain seq x y z
N MET A 1 -3.90 4.40 -44.32
CA MET A 1 -3.28 5.35 -43.38
C MET A 1 -3.14 4.63 -42.06
N LYS A 2 -1.98 4.69 -41.38
CA LYS A 2 -1.89 4.22 -39.98
C LYS A 2 -3.01 4.94 -39.20
N THR A 3 -3.91 4.21 -38.57
CA THR A 3 -5.01 4.77 -37.77
C THR A 3 -4.45 5.21 -36.43
N THR A 4 -3.58 6.22 -36.41
CA THR A 4 -2.94 6.61 -35.16
C THR A 4 -3.98 7.25 -34.21
N LEU A 5 -3.90 6.96 -32.91
CA LEU A 5 -4.74 7.57 -31.84
C LEU A 5 -4.17 8.92 -31.39
N LEU A 6 -3.33 9.54 -32.22
CA LEU A 6 -2.58 10.75 -31.89
C LEU A 6 -3.44 11.98 -32.16
N PHE A 7 -3.18 13.03 -31.39
CA PHE A 7 -3.66 14.36 -31.67
C PHE A 7 -2.94 14.98 -32.87
N THR A 8 -3.62 14.98 -34.02
CA THR A 8 -3.21 15.69 -35.23
C THR A 8 -4.07 16.95 -35.46
N ASP A 9 -4.89 17.33 -34.50
CA ASP A 9 -5.62 18.60 -34.49
C ASP A 9 -4.76 19.77 -34.00
N ALA A 10 -3.67 19.50 -33.28
CA ALA A 10 -2.76 20.51 -32.75
C ALA A 10 -1.39 20.49 -33.44
N ASP A 11 -1.04 21.56 -34.15
CA ASP A 11 0.20 21.64 -34.93
C ASP A 11 1.47 21.57 -34.08
N ARG A 12 1.42 22.02 -32.81
CA ARG A 12 2.53 21.89 -31.85
C ARG A 12 2.96 20.44 -31.56
N LEU A 13 2.10 19.47 -31.86
CA LEU A 13 2.38 18.04 -31.69
C LEU A 13 2.91 17.38 -32.96
N LYS A 14 2.91 18.09 -34.09
CA LYS A 14 3.38 17.58 -35.39
C LYS A 14 4.71 18.17 -35.76
N ASN A 15 5.43 17.48 -36.64
CA ASN A 15 6.68 17.96 -37.23
C ASN A 15 7.67 18.49 -36.18
N ARG A 16 7.64 17.94 -34.96
CA ARG A 16 8.48 18.41 -33.86
C ARG A 16 9.96 18.15 -34.23
N PRO A 17 10.89 19.10 -33.99
CA PRO A 17 12.29 18.90 -34.35
C PRO A 17 12.87 17.62 -33.73
N VAL A 18 13.55 16.80 -34.53
CA VAL A 18 14.14 15.52 -34.09
C VAL A 18 15.10 15.69 -32.89
N VAL A 19 15.75 16.85 -32.79
CA VAL A 19 16.64 17.20 -31.65
C VAL A 19 15.89 17.26 -30.31
N LYS A 20 14.57 17.39 -30.31
CA LYS A 20 13.75 17.43 -29.09
C LYS A 20 13.41 16.04 -28.52
N LYS A 21 13.67 14.95 -29.26
CA LYS A 21 13.33 13.58 -28.83
C LYS A 21 13.75 13.24 -27.41
N GLU A 22 15.01 13.51 -27.07
CA GLU A 22 15.55 13.16 -25.76
C GLU A 22 14.90 13.98 -24.64
N ILE A 23 14.68 15.28 -24.85
CA ILE A 23 14.08 16.12 -23.81
C ILE A 23 12.59 15.84 -23.64
N ASP A 24 11.87 15.52 -24.72
CA ASP A 24 10.45 15.15 -24.64
C ASP A 24 10.26 13.80 -23.91
N GLU A 25 11.16 12.84 -24.14
CA GLU A 25 11.18 11.59 -23.39
C GLU A 25 11.42 11.83 -21.89
N LYS A 26 12.41 12.64 -21.53
CA LYS A 26 12.70 12.99 -20.13
C LYS A 26 11.53 13.73 -19.47
N ALA A 27 10.86 14.62 -20.20
CA ALA A 27 9.69 15.32 -19.71
C ALA A 27 8.49 14.36 -19.51
N LEU A 28 8.27 13.43 -20.44
CA LEU A 28 7.28 12.36 -20.29
C LEU A 28 7.58 11.48 -19.06
N HIS A 29 8.85 11.11 -18.83
CA HIS A 29 9.26 10.36 -17.64
C HIS A 29 8.99 11.12 -16.35
N ALA A 30 9.33 12.41 -16.30
CA ALA A 30 9.02 13.26 -15.14
C ALA A 30 7.51 13.38 -14.91
N LEU A 31 6.71 13.44 -15.98
CA LEU A 31 5.25 13.54 -15.91
C LEU A 31 4.61 12.25 -15.42
N VAL A 32 5.07 11.09 -15.91
CA VAL A 32 4.62 9.80 -15.41
C VAL A 32 5.02 9.58 -13.95
N GLN A 33 6.22 10.01 -13.53
CA GLN A 33 6.60 10.00 -12.12
C GLN A 33 5.72 10.94 -11.28
N SER A 34 5.31 12.08 -11.82
CA SER A 34 4.39 12.99 -11.13
C SER A 34 3.01 12.35 -10.95
N ALA A 35 2.54 11.60 -11.93
CA ALA A 35 1.33 10.80 -11.80
C ALA A 35 1.48 9.69 -10.75
N VAL A 36 2.59 8.93 -10.74
CA VAL A 36 2.89 7.98 -9.64
C VAL A 36 2.86 8.68 -8.27
N ASN A 37 3.39 9.90 -8.18
CA ASN A 37 3.43 10.64 -6.93
C ASN A 37 2.03 11.05 -6.45
N VAL A 38 1.13 11.49 -7.33
CA VAL A 38 -0.21 11.93 -6.90
C VAL A 38 -1.04 10.73 -6.42
N GLU A 39 -1.00 9.60 -7.13
CA GLU A 39 -1.68 8.36 -6.70
C GLU A 39 -1.09 7.79 -5.40
N LEU A 40 0.21 7.99 -5.16
CA LEU A 40 0.84 7.57 -3.90
C LEU A 40 0.54 8.55 -2.75
N PHE A 41 0.35 9.83 -3.06
CA PHE A 41 0.03 10.88 -2.09
C PHE A 41 -1.37 10.68 -1.49
N THR A 42 -2.37 10.31 -2.28
CA THR A 42 -3.74 10.09 -1.78
C THR A 42 -3.84 8.92 -0.80
N ILE A 43 -3.00 7.88 -0.95
CA ILE A 43 -3.07 6.65 -0.15
C ILE A 43 -2.91 6.91 1.37
N PRO A 44 -1.79 7.47 1.90
CA PRO A 44 -1.68 7.76 3.34
C PRO A 44 -2.68 8.82 3.81
N LEU A 45 -3.03 9.77 2.93
CA LEU A 45 -4.00 10.81 3.23
C LEU A 45 -5.37 10.21 3.57
N TYR A 46 -5.92 9.38 2.68
CA TYR A 46 -7.22 8.74 2.86
C TYR A 46 -7.18 7.67 3.95
N MET A 47 -6.08 6.90 4.03
CA MET A 47 -5.89 5.89 5.07
C MET A 47 -5.88 6.48 6.48
N THR A 48 -5.21 7.63 6.68
CA THR A 48 -5.12 8.27 8.00
C THR A 48 -6.50 8.68 8.52
N SER A 49 -7.34 9.25 7.66
CA SER A 49 -8.69 9.67 8.02
C SER A 49 -9.64 8.48 8.16
N LEU A 50 -9.55 7.47 7.28
CA LEU A 50 -10.31 6.22 7.38
C LEU A 50 -10.16 5.57 8.75
N TYR A 51 -8.93 5.44 9.25
CA TYR A 51 -8.65 4.79 10.54
C TYR A 51 -8.86 5.70 11.76
N SER A 52 -9.21 6.97 11.56
CA SER A 52 -9.65 7.84 12.66
C SER A 52 -11.08 7.55 13.12
N LEU A 53 -11.88 6.90 12.27
CA LEU A 53 -13.26 6.50 12.60
C LEU A 53 -13.25 5.56 13.82
N GLN A 54 -14.04 5.92 14.83
CA GLN A 54 -14.13 5.14 16.06
C GLN A 54 -14.89 3.84 15.80
N GLY A 55 -14.31 2.72 16.22
CA GLY A 55 -14.99 1.43 16.16
C GLY A 55 -14.08 0.27 16.48
N MET A 56 -14.66 -0.92 16.52
CA MET A 56 -13.98 -2.15 16.91
C MET A 56 -14.15 -3.19 15.80
N HIS A 57 -13.24 -4.15 15.73
CA HIS A 57 -13.36 -5.29 14.82
C HIS A 57 -12.99 -6.59 15.53
N GLU A 58 -13.56 -7.69 15.03
CA GLU A 58 -13.14 -9.03 15.41
C GLU A 58 -11.92 -9.44 14.59
N ILE A 59 -11.03 -10.20 15.24
CA ILE A 59 -9.92 -10.85 14.57
C ILE A 59 -10.32 -12.29 14.32
N ASN A 60 -10.49 -12.66 13.04
CA ASN A 60 -10.97 -13.97 12.65
C ASN A 60 -10.27 -14.49 11.40
N SER A 61 -10.32 -15.80 11.21
CA SER A 61 -9.79 -16.47 10.02
C SER A 61 -10.50 -17.80 9.80
N LYS A 62 -10.37 -18.33 8.59
CA LYS A 62 -11.01 -19.60 8.21
C LYS A 62 -10.68 -20.71 9.21
N ASN A 63 -11.70 -21.40 9.71
CA ASN A 63 -11.57 -22.55 10.61
C ASN A 63 -10.79 -22.24 11.91
N SER A 64 -10.79 -21.00 12.37
CA SER A 64 -10.16 -20.58 13.64
C SER A 64 -11.16 -19.90 14.56
N ASN A 65 -11.12 -20.27 15.85
CA ASN A 65 -11.89 -19.66 16.92
C ASN A 65 -10.99 -19.09 18.05
N PHE A 66 -9.71 -18.89 17.74
CA PHE A 66 -8.67 -18.38 18.65
C PHE A 66 -9.09 -17.14 19.44
N TYR A 67 -9.76 -16.20 18.78
CA TYR A 67 -10.15 -14.93 19.37
C TYR A 67 -11.67 -14.80 19.51
N GLU A 68 -12.40 -15.92 19.51
CA GLU A 68 -13.85 -15.91 19.68
C GLU A 68 -14.23 -15.15 20.95
N GLY A 69 -15.07 -14.12 20.80
CA GLY A 69 -15.48 -13.26 21.89
C GLY A 69 -14.60 -12.05 22.15
N ARG A 70 -13.50 -11.85 21.40
CA ARG A 70 -12.55 -10.75 21.58
C ARG A 70 -12.61 -9.78 20.40
N ILE A 71 -12.57 -8.49 20.70
CA ILE A 71 -12.54 -7.41 19.69
C ILE A 71 -11.40 -6.43 19.98
N TRP A 72 -10.86 -5.84 18.91
CA TRP A 72 -9.75 -4.88 18.99
C TRP A 72 -10.16 -3.52 18.44
N PRO A 73 -9.51 -2.46 18.92
CA PRO A 73 -9.75 -1.13 18.41
C PRO A 73 -9.32 -0.98 16.95
N GLY A 74 -10.15 -0.28 16.20
CA GLY A 74 -10.01 -0.08 14.77
C GLY A 74 -11.21 -0.59 14.02
N MET A 75 -11.66 0.17 13.03
CA MET A 75 -12.72 -0.28 12.16
C MET A 75 -12.19 -1.20 11.07
N ALA A 76 -13.05 -2.12 10.65
CA ALA A 76 -12.87 -2.92 9.45
C ALA A 76 -14.12 -2.74 8.56
N ALA A 77 -14.01 -3.14 7.30
CA ALA A 77 -15.17 -3.13 6.41
C ALA A 77 -16.28 -4.03 6.98
N SER A 78 -17.53 -3.66 6.75
CA SER A 78 -18.71 -4.41 7.16
C SER A 78 -19.48 -4.94 5.95
N ALA A 79 -19.90 -6.20 5.98
CA ALA A 79 -20.79 -6.76 4.96
C ALA A 79 -22.23 -6.21 5.07
N HIS A 80 -22.58 -5.66 6.23
CA HIS A 80 -23.91 -5.12 6.52
C HIS A 80 -23.74 -3.85 7.36
N PRO A 81 -23.31 -2.72 6.77
CA PRO A 81 -23.04 -1.50 7.52
C PRO A 81 -24.33 -0.96 8.18
N LYS A 82 -24.35 -0.88 9.51
CA LYS A 82 -25.56 -0.53 10.30
C LYS A 82 -25.59 0.90 10.79
N ASN A 83 -24.43 1.54 10.91
CA ASN A 83 -24.29 2.90 11.45
C ASN A 83 -23.44 3.78 10.52
N PRO A 84 -23.46 5.11 10.70
CA PRO A 84 -22.73 6.02 9.82
C PRO A 84 -21.21 5.78 9.79
N ASN A 85 -20.58 5.40 10.90
CA ASN A 85 -19.16 5.05 10.92
C ASN A 85 -18.85 3.85 10.01
N GLU A 86 -19.66 2.79 10.05
CA GLU A 86 -19.49 1.61 9.18
C GLU A 86 -19.73 1.95 7.71
N GLN A 87 -20.70 2.82 7.42
CA GLN A 87 -20.96 3.31 6.07
C GLN A 87 -19.79 4.16 5.53
N ALA A 88 -19.30 5.11 6.32
CA ALA A 88 -18.15 5.94 5.96
C ALA A 88 -16.87 5.09 5.82
N PHE A 89 -16.66 4.11 6.68
CA PHE A 89 -15.52 3.20 6.57
C PHE A 89 -15.56 2.43 5.26
N ASN A 90 -16.70 1.81 4.92
CA ASN A 90 -16.84 1.08 3.65
C ASN A 90 -16.61 2.00 2.43
N ALA A 91 -17.15 3.22 2.47
CA ALA A 91 -17.02 4.21 1.41
C ALA A 91 -15.54 4.56 1.16
N VAL A 92 -14.84 5.04 2.20
CA VAL A 92 -13.45 5.48 2.06
C VAL A 92 -12.49 4.30 1.85
N PHE A 93 -12.78 3.12 2.41
CA PHE A 93 -12.03 1.90 2.11
C PHE A 93 -12.10 1.54 0.62
N SER A 94 -13.25 1.72 -0.04
CA SER A 94 -13.39 1.47 -1.47
C SER A 94 -12.49 2.39 -2.29
N VAL A 95 -12.52 3.70 -2.01
CA VAL A 95 -11.67 4.72 -2.67
C VAL A 95 -10.19 4.40 -2.45
N PHE A 96 -9.78 4.18 -1.20
CA PHE A 96 -8.40 3.82 -0.86
C PHE A 96 -7.86 2.60 -1.64
N VAL A 97 -8.70 1.59 -1.89
CA VAL A 97 -8.31 0.42 -2.69
C VAL A 97 -8.28 0.74 -4.20
N ALA A 98 -9.12 1.65 -4.69
CA ALA A 98 -9.08 2.13 -6.07
C ALA A 98 -7.81 2.98 -6.34
N GLU A 99 -7.38 3.83 -5.41
CA GLU A 99 -6.09 4.55 -5.50
C GLU A 99 -4.89 3.58 -5.66
N MET A 100 -4.91 2.43 -4.97
CA MET A 100 -3.88 1.39 -5.18
C MET A 100 -3.93 0.76 -6.56
N LEU A 101 -5.12 0.64 -7.15
CA LEU A 101 -5.29 0.20 -8.54
C LEU A 101 -4.72 1.25 -9.49
N HIS A 102 -5.00 2.53 -9.26
CA HIS A 102 -4.46 3.63 -10.07
C HIS A 102 -2.93 3.65 -10.02
N LEU A 103 -2.36 3.51 -8.82
CA LEU A 103 -0.92 3.37 -8.61
C LEU A 103 -0.32 2.19 -9.40
N GLN A 104 -1.01 1.04 -9.46
CA GLN A 104 -0.57 -0.08 -10.30
C GLN A 104 -0.60 0.29 -11.80
N ILE A 105 -1.70 0.87 -12.27
CA ILE A 105 -1.90 1.20 -13.68
C ILE A 105 -0.84 2.18 -14.15
N ILE A 106 -0.62 3.27 -13.40
CA ILE A 106 0.37 4.29 -13.77
C ILE A 106 1.81 3.74 -13.69
N SER A 107 2.09 2.80 -12.78
CA SER A 107 3.40 2.13 -12.69
C SER A 107 3.63 1.14 -13.85
N ASN A 108 2.58 0.49 -14.34
CA ASN A 108 2.64 -0.30 -15.58
C ASN A 108 2.86 0.61 -16.81
N LEU A 109 2.24 1.78 -16.84
CA LEU A 109 2.46 2.80 -17.88
C LEU A 109 3.90 3.35 -17.85
N ALA A 110 4.46 3.59 -16.67
CA ALA A 110 5.86 3.98 -16.48
C ALA A 110 6.81 2.98 -17.17
N ASN A 111 6.69 1.69 -16.85
CA ASN A 111 7.48 0.65 -17.50
C ASN A 111 7.25 0.59 -19.02
N THR A 112 6.02 0.87 -19.46
CA THR A 112 5.65 0.89 -20.88
C THR A 112 6.38 1.97 -21.64
N VAL A 113 6.55 3.16 -21.06
CA VAL A 113 7.29 4.27 -21.66
C VAL A 113 8.80 4.20 -21.38
N GLY A 114 9.31 3.06 -20.92
CA GLY A 114 10.73 2.87 -20.65
C GLY A 114 11.23 3.65 -19.42
N TYR A 115 10.39 3.79 -18.40
CA TYR A 115 10.73 4.44 -17.14
C TYR A 115 10.50 3.52 -15.95
N GLU A 116 11.40 3.56 -14.97
CA GLU A 116 11.25 2.82 -13.71
C GLU A 116 10.70 3.75 -12.63
N PRO A 117 9.45 3.55 -12.17
CA PRO A 117 8.85 4.42 -11.19
C PRO A 117 9.54 4.27 -9.82
N LYS A 118 9.56 5.38 -9.07
CA LYS A 118 10.06 5.46 -7.69
C LYS A 118 8.94 5.82 -6.73
N PHE A 119 8.95 5.22 -5.54
CA PHE A 119 7.94 5.39 -4.50
C PHE A 119 8.50 5.99 -3.20
N THR A 120 9.82 6.21 -3.14
CA THR A 120 10.54 6.81 -2.01
C THR A 120 11.34 8.02 -2.49
N CYS A 121 10.67 8.99 -3.12
CA CYS A 121 11.33 10.12 -3.80
C CYS A 121 11.01 11.46 -3.13
N ALA A 122 11.94 12.41 -3.34
CA ALA A 122 11.93 13.75 -2.74
C ALA A 122 10.60 14.54 -2.79
N PRO A 123 9.75 14.45 -3.85
CA PRO A 123 8.49 15.19 -3.90
C PRO A 123 7.50 14.87 -2.78
N LEU A 124 7.54 13.66 -2.22
CA LEU A 124 6.64 13.24 -1.15
C LEU A 124 7.38 12.99 0.16
N GLN A 125 8.58 12.43 0.10
CA GLN A 125 9.29 11.88 1.25
C GLN A 125 10.77 12.27 1.26
N ASP A 126 11.37 12.29 2.44
CA ASP A 126 12.83 12.23 2.57
C ASP A 126 13.35 10.86 2.13
N GLU A 127 14.31 10.80 1.21
CA GLU A 127 14.80 9.52 0.70
C GLU A 127 15.65 8.72 1.71
N LYS A 128 16.14 9.37 2.79
CA LYS A 128 16.94 8.73 3.83
C LYS A 128 16.08 8.29 5.01
N THR A 129 15.27 9.20 5.52
CA THR A 129 14.46 8.99 6.74
C THR A 129 13.05 8.48 6.45
N TYR A 130 12.60 8.50 5.20
CA TYR A 130 11.21 8.20 4.77
C TYR A 130 10.15 9.10 5.42
N ALA A 131 10.56 10.23 6.00
CA ALA A 131 9.68 11.26 6.52
C ALA A 131 8.83 11.86 5.40
N TRP A 132 7.50 11.85 5.55
CA TRP A 132 6.60 12.49 4.60
C TRP A 132 6.63 14.01 4.76
N LYS A 133 6.89 14.74 3.68
CA LYS A 133 7.07 16.21 3.67
C LYS A 133 5.95 16.96 2.98
N CYS A 134 5.08 16.26 2.26
CA CYS A 134 3.99 16.85 1.49
C CYS A 134 2.75 17.21 2.34
N TYR A 135 2.66 16.73 3.58
CA TYR A 135 1.59 17.10 4.50
C TYR A 135 2.08 18.11 5.53
N SER A 136 1.36 19.21 5.68
CA SER A 136 1.62 20.18 6.74
C SER A 136 0.34 20.96 7.04
N PRO A 137 0.06 21.31 8.30
CA PRO A 137 -1.09 22.17 8.64
C PRO A 137 -1.07 23.52 7.90
N ASP A 138 0.10 23.97 7.45
CA ASP A 138 0.27 25.22 6.72
C ASP A 138 0.38 25.03 5.20
N SER A 139 0.45 23.80 4.70
CA SER A 139 0.57 23.53 3.26
C SER A 139 -0.77 23.79 2.57
N THR A 140 -0.72 24.51 1.45
CA THR A 140 -1.84 24.72 0.53
C THR A 140 -1.57 24.08 -0.83
N VAL A 141 -0.42 23.41 -0.99
CA VAL A 141 0.05 22.90 -2.27
C VAL A 141 -0.28 21.42 -2.38
N LEU A 142 -1.14 21.08 -3.34
CA LEU A 142 -1.32 19.71 -3.81
C LEU A 142 -0.12 19.37 -4.71
N PRO A 143 0.74 18.40 -4.33
CA PRO A 143 2.04 18.20 -4.98
C PRO A 143 1.95 18.07 -6.51
N GLY A 144 2.57 19.02 -7.22
CA GLY A 144 2.59 19.04 -8.68
C GLY A 144 1.28 19.44 -9.36
N ILE A 145 0.15 19.46 -8.65
CA ILE A 145 -1.17 19.73 -9.24
C ILE A 145 -1.52 21.21 -9.14
N LEU A 146 -1.75 21.73 -7.93
CA LEU A 146 -2.18 23.11 -7.73
C LEU A 146 -1.82 23.67 -6.35
N ASP A 147 -1.85 24.99 -6.22
CA ASP A 147 -1.85 25.68 -4.93
C ASP A 147 -3.26 26.20 -4.65
N PHE A 148 -3.87 25.76 -3.56
CA PHE A 148 -5.23 26.14 -3.17
C PHE A 148 -5.37 27.66 -2.93
N GLN A 149 -4.27 28.37 -2.63
CA GLN A 149 -4.27 29.84 -2.55
C GLN A 149 -4.51 30.53 -3.91
N ASP A 150 -4.34 29.81 -5.02
CA ASP A 150 -4.60 30.32 -6.37
C ASP A 150 -6.02 30.01 -6.85
N THR A 151 -6.93 29.58 -5.96
CA THR A 151 -8.33 29.26 -6.26
C THR A 151 -9.29 30.33 -5.74
N LEU A 152 -10.54 30.31 -6.20
CA LEU A 152 -11.60 31.24 -5.79
C LEU A 152 -12.38 30.72 -4.57
N LYS A 153 -12.69 29.42 -4.54
CA LYS A 153 -13.54 28.82 -3.50
C LYS A 153 -12.77 28.01 -2.46
N SER A 154 -11.56 27.57 -2.79
CA SER A 154 -10.85 26.54 -2.02
C SER A 154 -9.64 27.08 -1.24
N THR A 155 -9.54 28.41 -1.04
CA THR A 155 -8.38 29.07 -0.40
C THR A 155 -8.16 28.71 1.08
N ASP A 156 -9.17 28.17 1.75
CA ASP A 156 -9.10 27.69 3.12
C ASP A 156 -8.58 26.24 3.23
N ILE A 157 -8.56 25.49 2.13
CA ILE A 157 -8.08 24.10 2.11
C ILE A 157 -6.62 24.03 2.53
N ARG A 158 -6.30 23.04 3.37
CA ARG A 158 -4.95 22.70 3.80
C ARG A 158 -4.63 21.26 3.45
N VAL A 159 -3.44 21.05 2.90
CA VAL A 159 -2.93 19.75 2.48
C VAL A 159 -2.24 19.10 3.68
N LYS A 160 -3.06 18.51 4.56
CA LYS A 160 -2.64 17.91 5.82
C LYS A 160 -3.35 16.58 6.08
N LEU A 161 -2.79 15.81 6.98
CA LEU A 161 -3.47 14.64 7.56
C LEU A 161 -4.44 15.11 8.65
N GLY A 162 -5.56 14.40 8.78
CA GLY A 162 -6.60 14.74 9.75
C GLY A 162 -7.57 13.60 9.99
N PRO A 163 -8.43 13.71 11.03
CA PRO A 163 -9.52 12.77 11.24
C PRO A 163 -10.59 12.91 10.15
N MET A 164 -11.52 11.94 10.07
CA MET A 164 -12.66 11.97 9.16
C MET A 164 -13.69 13.02 9.62
N ASN A 165 -13.43 14.28 9.28
CA ASN A 165 -14.25 15.44 9.62
C ASN A 165 -14.53 16.30 8.38
N GLU A 166 -15.29 17.38 8.56
CA GLU A 166 -15.70 18.26 7.46
C GLU A 166 -14.50 18.89 6.72
N GLU A 167 -13.48 19.37 7.45
CA GLU A 167 -12.27 19.96 6.85
C GLU A 167 -11.55 18.94 5.94
N GLN A 168 -11.41 17.71 6.44
CA GLN A 168 -10.71 16.65 5.73
C GLN A 168 -11.49 16.15 4.51
N CYS A 169 -12.82 15.99 4.62
CA CYS A 169 -13.67 15.65 3.48
C CYS A 169 -13.69 16.75 2.41
N LYS A 170 -13.62 18.02 2.79
CA LYS A 170 -13.49 19.13 1.82
C LYS A 170 -12.18 19.08 1.06
N LEU A 171 -11.06 18.73 1.71
CA LEU A 171 -9.79 18.46 1.03
C LEU A 171 -9.95 17.31 0.02
N PHE A 172 -10.62 16.22 0.39
CA PHE A 172 -10.81 15.08 -0.51
C PHE A 172 -11.65 15.45 -1.73
N LEU A 173 -12.78 16.13 -1.52
CA LEU A 173 -13.60 16.65 -2.60
C LEU A 173 -12.84 17.62 -3.52
N ALA A 174 -11.92 18.42 -2.98
CA ALA A 174 -11.10 19.35 -3.75
C ALA A 174 -10.03 18.63 -4.59
N ILE A 175 -9.51 17.49 -4.12
CA ILE A 175 -8.57 16.64 -4.87
C ILE A 175 -9.29 15.95 -6.03
N GLU A 176 -10.49 15.41 -5.80
CA GLU A 176 -11.25 14.60 -6.76
C GLU A 176 -12.16 15.41 -7.69
N GLN A 177 -11.98 16.74 -7.78
CA GLN A 177 -12.78 17.56 -8.69
C GLN A 177 -12.49 17.22 -10.16
N THR A 178 -13.54 17.19 -10.98
CA THR A 178 -13.38 17.18 -12.45
C THR A 178 -12.44 18.28 -12.92
N GLU A 179 -11.68 17.99 -13.99
CA GLU A 179 -10.79 18.97 -14.62
C GLU A 179 -11.51 20.31 -14.88
N LYS A 180 -12.71 20.25 -15.44
CA LYS A 180 -13.52 21.44 -15.74
C LYS A 180 -13.87 22.25 -14.49
N ALA A 181 -14.24 21.60 -13.40
CA ALA A 181 -14.60 22.28 -12.16
C ALA A 181 -13.37 22.92 -11.51
N ALA A 182 -12.27 22.17 -11.40
CA ALA A 182 -11.01 22.64 -10.83
C ALA A 182 -10.45 23.83 -11.63
N MET A 183 -10.39 23.73 -12.95
CA MET A 183 -9.89 24.81 -13.81
C MET A 183 -10.79 26.06 -13.78
N ALA A 184 -12.09 25.90 -13.54
CA ALA A 184 -13.02 27.02 -13.37
C ALA A 184 -12.88 27.70 -12.00
N ASP A 185 -12.35 26.99 -10.98
CA ASP A 185 -12.11 27.54 -9.65
C ASP A 185 -10.78 28.29 -9.55
N ILE A 186 -9.86 28.16 -10.51
CA ILE A 186 -8.59 28.91 -10.51
C ILE A 186 -8.84 30.41 -10.70
N ASP A 187 -8.22 31.23 -9.84
CA ASP A 187 -8.22 32.68 -9.94
C ASP A 187 -7.73 33.12 -11.35
N PRO A 188 -8.52 33.90 -12.10
CA PRO A 188 -8.12 34.43 -13.41
C PRO A 188 -6.70 35.02 -13.48
N ASP A 189 -6.24 35.69 -12.42
CA ASP A 189 -4.91 36.32 -12.38
C ASP A 189 -3.78 35.28 -12.20
N LYS A 190 -4.12 34.08 -11.76
CA LYS A 190 -3.19 32.96 -11.53
C LYS A 190 -3.18 31.92 -12.64
N LYS A 191 -4.18 31.94 -13.53
CA LYS A 191 -4.37 30.94 -14.60
C LYS A 191 -3.11 30.61 -15.41
N LYS A 192 -2.30 31.61 -15.73
CA LYS A 192 -1.06 31.42 -16.49
C LYS A 192 -0.10 30.38 -15.89
N LYS A 193 -0.14 30.16 -14.56
CA LYS A 193 0.65 29.14 -13.86
C LYS A 193 0.23 27.70 -14.23
N TYR A 194 -1.00 27.51 -14.69
CA TYR A 194 -1.66 26.22 -14.91
C TYR A 194 -2.01 25.95 -16.38
N GLU A 195 -1.78 26.92 -17.27
CA GLU A 195 -2.15 26.86 -18.69
C GLU A 195 -1.04 26.30 -19.60
N GLU A 196 0.11 25.91 -19.06
CA GLU A 196 1.18 25.36 -19.87
C GLU A 196 0.80 23.99 -20.43
N THR A 197 0.93 23.81 -21.75
CA THR A 197 0.56 22.56 -22.42
C THR A 197 1.75 21.86 -23.02
N ALA A 198 1.87 20.55 -22.76
CA ALA A 198 2.91 19.70 -23.32
C ALA A 198 2.90 19.75 -24.86
N PRO A 199 4.04 19.87 -25.56
CA PRO A 199 5.40 19.70 -25.03
C PRO A 199 5.93 20.98 -24.37
N TYR A 200 6.58 20.84 -23.22
CA TYR A 200 7.16 21.95 -22.46
C TYR A 200 8.49 22.40 -23.06
N ASP A 201 8.44 23.33 -24.02
CA ASP A 201 9.60 23.69 -24.84
C ASP A 201 10.79 24.28 -24.07
N ASN A 202 10.52 24.87 -22.92
CA ASN A 202 11.51 25.53 -22.05
C ASN A 202 11.97 24.67 -20.88
N TRP A 203 11.32 23.53 -20.63
CA TRP A 203 11.65 22.65 -19.51
C TRP A 203 12.97 21.91 -19.74
N LYS A 204 13.73 21.73 -18.65
CA LYS A 204 14.97 20.94 -18.63
C LYS A 204 14.89 19.83 -17.59
N GLU A 205 15.66 18.78 -17.83
CA GLU A 205 15.80 17.68 -16.89
C GLU A 205 16.23 18.17 -15.50
N GLY A 206 15.49 17.75 -14.47
CA GLY A 206 15.68 18.17 -13.09
C GLY A 206 14.91 19.42 -12.67
N GLU A 207 14.32 20.17 -13.61
CA GLU A 207 13.40 21.26 -13.27
C GLU A 207 12.03 20.72 -12.87
N THR A 208 11.32 21.45 -12.00
CA THR A 208 9.93 21.15 -11.65
C THR A 208 9.05 21.28 -12.90
N LEU A 209 8.11 20.36 -13.08
CA LEU A 209 7.11 20.48 -14.13
C LEU A 209 6.17 21.67 -13.85
N PRO A 210 5.51 22.21 -14.89
CA PRO A 210 4.41 23.15 -14.70
C PRO A 210 3.33 22.54 -13.80
N TYR A 211 2.64 23.39 -13.05
CA TYR A 211 1.45 22.95 -12.31
C TYR A 211 0.31 22.63 -13.29
N PHE A 212 -0.51 21.64 -12.97
CA PHE A 212 -1.55 21.15 -13.88
C PHE A 212 -2.94 21.74 -13.60
N GLY A 213 -3.20 22.28 -12.41
CA GLY A 213 -4.51 22.80 -12.01
C GLY A 213 -5.53 21.70 -11.65
N SER A 214 -5.38 20.48 -12.16
CA SER A 214 -6.19 19.30 -11.80
C SER A 214 -5.44 18.00 -12.12
N ILE A 215 -5.85 16.90 -11.49
CA ILE A 215 -5.33 15.54 -11.80
C ILE A 215 -5.73 15.15 -13.23
N GLY A 216 -6.98 15.39 -13.63
CA GLY A 216 -7.41 15.20 -15.01
C GLY A 216 -6.51 15.90 -16.04
N ASN A 217 -6.21 17.20 -15.86
CA ASN A 217 -5.36 17.93 -16.81
C ASN A 217 -3.93 17.38 -16.85
N MET A 218 -3.36 16.90 -15.73
CA MET A 218 -2.07 16.20 -15.73
C MET A 218 -2.08 14.99 -16.69
N TYR A 219 -3.13 14.17 -16.62
CA TYR A 219 -3.32 13.03 -17.53
C TYR A 219 -3.54 13.46 -18.99
N LEU A 220 -4.20 14.59 -19.24
CA LEU A 220 -4.30 15.17 -20.59
C LEU A 220 -2.93 15.61 -21.13
N GLN A 221 -2.06 16.18 -20.28
CA GLN A 221 -0.69 16.53 -20.68
C GLN A 221 0.15 15.28 -20.98
N LEU A 222 -0.07 14.19 -20.24
CA LEU A 222 0.58 12.91 -20.53
C LEU A 222 0.19 12.44 -21.94
N TRP A 223 -1.10 12.48 -22.26
CA TRP A 223 -1.58 12.09 -23.59
C TRP A 223 -1.08 13.02 -24.71
N ASN A 224 -0.92 14.32 -24.43
CA ASN A 224 -0.28 15.26 -25.36
C ASN A 224 1.15 14.81 -25.71
N TYR A 225 1.97 14.40 -24.73
CA TYR A 225 3.31 13.87 -25.00
C TYR A 225 3.27 12.59 -25.84
N LEU A 226 2.39 11.65 -25.49
CA LEU A 226 2.22 10.41 -26.26
C LEU A 226 1.79 10.66 -27.72
N SER A 227 1.17 11.83 -27.97
CA SER A 227 0.70 12.26 -29.29
C SER A 227 1.76 12.95 -30.17
N ILE A 228 2.99 13.15 -29.69
CA ILE A 228 4.05 13.85 -30.44
C ILE A 228 4.49 13.04 -31.67
N GLN A 229 4.53 13.70 -32.82
CA GLN A 229 5.15 13.26 -34.06
C GLN A 229 6.30 14.21 -34.45
N TYR A 230 7.46 13.63 -34.77
CA TYR A 230 8.66 14.36 -35.17
C TYR A 230 8.71 14.60 -36.69
N ALA A 231 9.58 15.53 -37.10
CA ALA A 231 9.80 15.90 -38.50
C ALA A 231 10.28 14.74 -39.40
N ASP A 232 10.84 13.68 -38.83
CA ASP A 232 11.23 12.46 -39.56
C ASP A 232 10.10 11.41 -39.65
N GLY A 233 8.90 11.74 -39.18
CA GLY A 233 7.72 10.87 -39.20
C GLY A 233 7.63 9.87 -38.05
N THR A 234 8.67 9.75 -37.21
CA THR A 234 8.61 8.94 -35.99
C THR A 234 7.75 9.60 -34.92
N THR A 235 7.22 8.82 -33.99
CA THR A 235 6.43 9.33 -32.86
C THR A 235 7.14 9.10 -31.53
N LEU A 236 6.86 9.94 -30.52
CA LEU A 236 7.41 9.71 -29.18
C LEU A 236 6.95 8.37 -28.63
N TRP A 237 5.67 8.03 -28.81
CA TRP A 237 5.09 6.74 -28.42
C TRP A 237 5.87 5.54 -28.98
N GLU A 238 6.13 5.48 -30.29
CA GLU A 238 6.88 4.38 -30.91
C GLU A 238 8.28 4.24 -30.29
N ILE A 239 8.94 5.35 -29.96
CA ILE A 239 10.28 5.36 -29.35
C ILE A 239 10.22 4.80 -27.93
N VAL A 240 9.35 5.34 -27.08
CA VAL A 240 9.32 4.98 -25.65
C VAL A 240 8.74 3.59 -25.41
N PHE A 241 7.76 3.17 -26.21
CA PHE A 241 7.21 1.82 -26.14
C PHE A 241 8.26 0.76 -26.47
N GLN A 242 9.06 1.01 -27.52
CA GLN A 242 10.16 0.12 -27.89
C GLN A 242 11.24 0.06 -26.79
N LYS A 243 11.55 1.20 -26.15
CA LYS A 243 12.45 1.24 -24.97
C LYS A 243 11.91 0.42 -23.80
N GLY A 244 10.61 0.50 -23.51
CA GLY A 244 9.97 -0.32 -22.48
C GLY A 244 10.14 -1.83 -22.72
N ILE A 245 9.96 -2.27 -23.97
CA ILE A 245 10.22 -3.67 -24.38
C ILE A 245 11.70 -4.03 -24.18
N GLU A 246 12.62 -3.15 -24.59
CA GLU A 246 14.06 -3.38 -24.43
C GLU A 246 14.50 -3.48 -22.97
N MET A 247 13.93 -2.66 -22.08
CA MET A 247 14.16 -2.75 -20.65
C MET A 247 13.68 -4.09 -20.09
N ALA A 248 12.49 -4.55 -20.48
CA ALA A 248 12.00 -5.87 -20.08
C ALA A 248 12.94 -7.00 -20.54
N ARG A 249 13.48 -6.91 -21.77
CA ARG A 249 14.43 -7.90 -22.30
C ARG A 249 15.76 -7.97 -21.55
N LYS A 250 16.23 -6.82 -21.04
CA LYS A 250 17.46 -6.75 -20.22
C LYS A 250 17.27 -7.41 -18.85
N LYS A 251 16.04 -7.40 -18.32
CA LYS A 251 15.70 -7.99 -17.00
C LYS A 251 15.54 -9.52 -17.04
N VAL A 252 15.35 -10.12 -18.22
CA VAL A 252 15.26 -11.58 -18.38
C VAL A 252 16.62 -12.17 -18.75
N VAL A 253 17.25 -12.84 -17.77
CA VAL A 253 18.51 -13.57 -17.92
C VAL A 253 18.24 -15.04 -18.22
N GLY A 254 18.82 -15.60 -19.29
CA GLY A 254 18.70 -17.01 -19.65
C GLY A 254 18.28 -17.27 -21.10
N PHE A 255 18.17 -18.56 -21.47
CA PHE A 255 17.88 -19.06 -22.82
C PHE A 255 16.37 -19.10 -23.18
N GLY A 256 15.51 -18.45 -22.39
CA GLY A 256 14.06 -18.41 -22.62
C GLY A 256 13.63 -17.40 -23.70
N PRO A 257 12.36 -17.46 -24.16
CA PRO A 257 11.81 -16.47 -25.08
C PRO A 257 11.93 -15.07 -24.48
N LYS A 258 12.42 -14.13 -25.30
CA LYS A 258 12.58 -12.74 -24.89
C LYS A 258 11.20 -12.05 -24.82
N PRO A 259 10.95 -11.20 -23.82
CA PRO A 259 9.73 -10.41 -23.74
C PRO A 259 9.48 -9.63 -25.03
N THR A 260 8.23 -9.65 -25.46
CA THR A 260 7.71 -8.87 -26.60
C THR A 260 6.88 -7.67 -26.15
N THR A 261 6.60 -7.57 -24.85
CA THR A 261 5.93 -6.46 -24.19
C THR A 261 6.82 -5.86 -23.08
N PRO A 262 6.56 -4.62 -22.63
CA PRO A 262 7.18 -4.06 -21.44
C PRO A 262 6.91 -4.91 -20.18
N LEU A 263 7.67 -4.68 -19.11
CA LEU A 263 7.41 -5.33 -17.82
C LEU A 263 6.07 -4.83 -17.27
N GLN A 264 5.16 -5.75 -16.94
CA GLN A 264 3.85 -5.45 -16.38
C GLN A 264 3.65 -6.23 -15.07
N LYS A 265 2.82 -5.71 -14.16
CA LYS A 265 2.46 -6.34 -12.89
C LYS A 265 0.97 -6.25 -12.63
N GLU A 266 0.39 -7.31 -12.06
CA GLU A 266 -1.05 -7.43 -11.81
C GLU A 266 -1.33 -7.94 -10.40
N VAL A 267 -1.83 -7.03 -9.56
CA VAL A 267 -2.27 -7.24 -8.18
C VAL A 267 -3.77 -7.52 -8.19
N PHE A 268 -4.54 -6.67 -8.86
CA PHE A 268 -6.00 -6.73 -8.92
C PHE A 268 -6.54 -7.78 -9.90
N ASN A 269 -5.83 -8.04 -11.01
CA ASN A 269 -6.24 -9.01 -12.02
C ASN A 269 -5.21 -10.16 -12.15
N PRO A 270 -5.00 -10.95 -11.07
CA PRO A 270 -3.96 -11.97 -11.05
C PRO A 270 -4.22 -13.05 -12.11
N GLY A 271 -3.19 -13.36 -12.89
CA GLY A 271 -3.25 -14.33 -14.01
C GLY A 271 -3.59 -13.71 -15.37
N ARG A 272 -3.91 -12.40 -15.44
CA ARG A 272 -4.17 -11.70 -16.71
C ARG A 272 -2.99 -11.76 -17.68
N LEU A 273 -1.76 -11.75 -17.15
CA LEU A 273 -0.51 -11.85 -17.90
C LEU A 273 -0.17 -13.29 -18.35
N GLU A 274 -0.76 -14.31 -17.73
CA GLU A 274 -0.41 -15.73 -17.96
C GLU A 274 -1.37 -16.43 -18.96
N LYS A 275 -2.58 -15.89 -19.15
CA LYS A 275 -3.70 -16.57 -19.82
C LYS A 275 -3.98 -16.09 -21.26
N GLU A 276 -2.95 -15.68 -22.00
CA GLU A 276 -3.12 -15.20 -23.38
C GLU A 276 -3.73 -16.31 -24.28
N GLY A 277 -4.80 -15.99 -25.02
CA GLY A 277 -5.46 -16.92 -25.95
C GLY A 277 -6.49 -17.88 -25.36
N THR A 278 -6.84 -17.78 -24.07
CA THR A 278 -7.88 -18.63 -23.45
C THR A 278 -9.24 -17.90 -23.33
N PRO A 279 -10.39 -18.56 -23.58
CA PRO A 279 -11.72 -17.97 -23.43
C PRO A 279 -12.03 -17.47 -22.00
N ASP A 280 -11.31 -17.97 -21.00
CA ASP A 280 -11.56 -17.75 -19.58
C ASP A 280 -10.62 -16.72 -18.93
N ARG A 281 -9.85 -15.99 -19.75
CA ARG A 281 -8.80 -15.06 -19.31
C ARG A 281 -9.24 -14.07 -18.23
N TYR A 282 -10.46 -13.56 -18.32
CA TYR A 282 -10.99 -12.50 -17.45
C TYR A 282 -11.91 -12.99 -16.33
N LYS A 283 -12.13 -14.31 -16.17
CA LYS A 283 -13.10 -14.84 -15.18
C LYS A 283 -12.70 -14.54 -13.74
N SER A 284 -11.41 -14.42 -13.46
CA SER A 284 -10.83 -14.17 -12.13
C SER A 284 -10.44 -12.71 -11.91
N ASP A 285 -10.73 -11.84 -12.87
CA ASP A 285 -10.32 -10.43 -12.82
C ASP A 285 -11.30 -9.64 -11.97
N GLU A 286 -10.77 -8.88 -11.02
CA GLU A 286 -11.58 -7.95 -10.24
C GLU A 286 -12.16 -6.87 -11.14
N TYR A 287 -11.38 -6.39 -12.12
CA TYR A 287 -11.78 -5.38 -13.09
C TYR A 287 -11.72 -5.96 -14.51
N PRO A 288 -12.68 -6.82 -14.91
CA PRO A 288 -12.58 -7.62 -16.15
C PRO A 288 -12.64 -6.80 -17.43
N HIS A 289 -13.15 -5.57 -17.38
CA HIS A 289 -13.32 -4.70 -18.54
C HIS A 289 -12.40 -3.46 -18.54
N MET A 290 -11.66 -3.23 -17.45
CA MET A 290 -10.66 -2.17 -17.33
C MET A 290 -9.28 -2.72 -17.75
N PRO A 291 -8.61 -2.14 -18.75
CA PRO A 291 -7.22 -2.47 -19.03
C PRO A 291 -6.32 -2.02 -17.87
N THR A 292 -5.62 -2.96 -17.24
CA THR A 292 -4.70 -2.70 -16.12
C THR A 292 -3.26 -3.09 -16.42
N SER A 293 -3.02 -3.72 -17.58
CA SER A 293 -1.71 -4.06 -18.14
C SER A 293 -1.76 -4.05 -19.68
N ILE A 294 -0.61 -3.84 -20.31
CA ILE A 294 -0.43 -3.83 -21.76
C ILE A 294 0.17 -5.18 -22.21
N ASN A 295 -0.66 -5.96 -22.89
CA ASN A 295 -0.36 -7.36 -23.25
C ASN A 295 -0.28 -7.56 -24.76
N THR A 296 0.23 -6.57 -25.48
CA THR A 296 0.36 -6.63 -26.93
C THR A 296 1.67 -5.99 -27.38
N PRO A 297 2.41 -6.60 -28.33
CA PRO A 297 3.58 -5.98 -28.93
C PRO A 297 3.22 -4.95 -30.02
N ASP A 298 1.94 -4.84 -30.37
CA ASP A 298 1.44 -3.91 -31.39
C ASP A 298 1.34 -2.50 -30.78
N PRO A 299 2.13 -1.52 -31.26
CA PRO A 299 2.14 -0.18 -30.67
C PRO A 299 0.77 0.53 -30.75
N GLU A 300 -0.04 0.30 -31.78
CA GLU A 300 -1.34 0.96 -31.92
C GLU A 300 -2.34 0.41 -30.91
N LYS A 301 -2.37 -0.92 -30.73
CA LYS A 301 -3.20 -1.56 -29.70
C LYS A 301 -2.73 -1.22 -28.30
N ALA A 302 -1.43 -1.19 -28.06
CA ALA A 302 -0.87 -0.79 -26.77
C ALA A 302 -1.24 0.67 -26.44
N LEU A 303 -1.21 1.59 -27.40
CA LEU A 303 -1.65 2.98 -27.19
C LEU A 303 -3.14 3.07 -26.87
N HIS A 304 -3.96 2.20 -27.47
CA HIS A 304 -5.38 2.09 -27.14
C HIS A 304 -5.60 1.57 -25.70
N ASP A 305 -4.79 0.63 -25.23
CA ASP A 305 -4.83 0.19 -23.84
C ASP A 305 -4.45 1.34 -22.89
N VAL A 306 -3.43 2.14 -23.22
CA VAL A 306 -3.04 3.35 -22.45
C VAL A 306 -4.20 4.35 -22.37
N LEU A 307 -4.93 4.58 -23.46
CA LEU A 307 -6.09 5.46 -23.46
C LEU A 307 -7.14 5.02 -22.42
N ASN A 308 -7.44 3.72 -22.41
CA ASN A 308 -8.42 3.16 -21.48
C ASN A 308 -7.91 3.08 -20.05
N MET A 309 -6.60 2.95 -19.84
CA MET A 309 -5.97 3.07 -18.52
C MET A 309 -6.17 4.46 -17.93
N ILE A 310 -5.87 5.51 -18.70
CA ILE A 310 -6.07 6.91 -18.29
C ILE A 310 -7.55 7.17 -18.01
N ASN A 311 -8.43 6.67 -18.88
CA ASN A 311 -9.86 6.79 -18.69
C ASN A 311 -10.30 6.11 -17.38
N GLY A 312 -9.88 4.88 -17.14
CA GLY A 312 -10.28 4.16 -15.93
C GLY A 312 -9.82 4.84 -14.63
N ILE A 313 -8.64 5.46 -14.61
CA ILE A 313 -8.16 6.25 -13.46
C ILE A 313 -9.07 7.47 -13.26
N THR A 314 -9.21 8.28 -14.31
CA THR A 314 -9.95 9.55 -14.21
C THR A 314 -11.46 9.39 -14.09
N ASP A 315 -12.04 8.29 -14.57
CA ASP A 315 -13.45 7.94 -14.34
C ASP A 315 -13.70 7.60 -12.87
N GLN A 316 -12.87 6.74 -12.29
CA GLN A 316 -12.98 6.36 -10.88
C GLN A 316 -12.72 7.54 -9.93
N GLY A 317 -11.78 8.44 -10.27
CA GLY A 317 -11.51 9.64 -9.48
C GLY A 317 -12.62 10.69 -9.57
N GLU A 318 -12.80 11.30 -10.75
CA GLU A 318 -13.55 12.54 -10.93
C GLU A 318 -14.92 12.40 -11.63
N GLY A 319 -15.35 11.19 -12.04
CA GLY A 319 -16.73 10.97 -12.51
C GLY A 319 -17.01 11.34 -13.96
N GLY A 320 -16.01 11.24 -14.83
CA GLY A 320 -16.14 11.55 -16.27
C GLY A 320 -14.89 12.22 -16.82
N GLY A 321 -13.76 11.53 -16.67
CA GLY A 321 -12.41 12.08 -16.85
C GLY A 321 -12.09 12.67 -18.23
N VAL A 322 -10.81 12.97 -18.44
CA VAL A 322 -10.32 13.65 -19.67
C VAL A 322 -10.50 12.87 -20.97
N ILE A 323 -11.07 11.67 -20.92
CA ILE A 323 -11.33 10.84 -22.08
C ILE A 323 -12.26 11.50 -23.10
N GLU A 324 -13.27 12.26 -22.66
CA GLU A 324 -14.21 12.91 -23.60
C GLU A 324 -13.44 13.91 -24.47
N GLU A 325 -12.60 14.72 -23.84
CA GLU A 325 -11.72 15.66 -24.54
C GLU A 325 -10.71 14.92 -25.43
N ILE A 326 -10.10 13.84 -24.94
CA ILE A 326 -9.17 13.04 -25.74
C ILE A 326 -9.86 12.45 -26.98
N LEU A 327 -11.01 11.80 -26.83
CA LEU A 327 -11.76 11.20 -27.94
C LEU A 327 -12.27 12.26 -28.92
N LEU A 328 -12.70 13.42 -28.42
CA LEU A 328 -13.10 14.55 -29.27
C LEU A 328 -11.93 15.02 -30.14
N ARG A 329 -10.74 15.19 -29.55
CA ARG A 329 -9.54 15.61 -30.27
C ARG A 329 -9.03 14.55 -31.26
N VAL A 330 -9.08 13.27 -30.90
CA VAL A 330 -8.82 12.17 -31.85
C VAL A 330 -9.82 12.17 -33.01
N SER A 331 -11.08 12.44 -32.74
CA SER A 331 -12.13 12.48 -33.76
C SER A 331 -11.92 13.62 -34.76
N LYS A 332 -11.58 14.81 -34.24
CA LYS A 332 -11.18 15.98 -35.04
C LYS A 332 -9.95 15.64 -35.90
N SER A 333 -8.92 15.06 -35.28
CA SER A 333 -7.68 14.61 -35.92
C SER A 333 -7.91 13.65 -37.09
N ARG A 334 -8.95 12.82 -37.00
CA ARG A 334 -9.32 11.82 -38.01
C ARG A 334 -10.38 12.30 -39.01
N ASN A 335 -10.86 13.54 -38.91
CA ASN A 335 -11.97 14.07 -39.71
C ASN A 335 -13.20 13.14 -39.69
N LEU A 336 -13.51 12.54 -38.55
CA LEU A 336 -14.66 11.65 -38.43
C LEU A 336 -15.95 12.48 -38.48
N LYS A 337 -16.91 12.05 -39.31
CA LYS A 337 -18.22 12.72 -39.43
C LYS A 337 -19.05 12.66 -38.15
N ALA A 338 -18.82 11.64 -37.33
CA ALA A 338 -19.37 11.51 -35.99
C ALA A 338 -18.18 11.38 -35.02
N PRO A 339 -18.17 12.11 -33.89
CA PRO A 339 -17.17 11.91 -32.86
C PRO A 339 -17.14 10.45 -32.43
N LEU A 340 -15.96 9.93 -32.12
CA LEU A 340 -15.82 8.76 -31.27
C LEU A 340 -16.50 9.10 -29.96
N THR A 341 -17.68 8.54 -29.77
CA THR A 341 -18.39 8.58 -28.51
C THR A 341 -17.92 7.43 -27.66
N LEU A 342 -17.90 7.63 -26.34
CA LEU A 342 -17.77 6.54 -25.38
C LEU A 342 -18.78 5.44 -25.73
N GLN A 343 -18.36 4.18 -25.80
CA GLN A 343 -19.28 3.07 -26.10
C GLN A 343 -20.00 2.54 -24.86
N ALA A 344 -19.58 2.90 -23.65
CA ALA A 344 -20.34 3.01 -22.39
C ALA A 344 -19.33 3.31 -21.28
N VAL A 345 -19.65 4.19 -20.34
CA VAL A 345 -18.87 4.47 -19.11
C VAL A 345 -19.77 4.26 -17.89
N GLN A 346 -19.17 4.07 -16.71
CA GLN A 346 -19.66 3.54 -15.44
C GLN A 346 -19.61 2.00 -15.24
N ASP A 347 -20.08 1.10 -16.10
CA ASP A 347 -19.99 -0.35 -15.79
C ASP A 347 -18.62 -1.00 -16.07
N MET A 348 -17.87 -0.48 -17.05
CA MET A 348 -16.63 -1.13 -17.52
C MET A 348 -15.43 -0.96 -16.57
N PHE A 349 -15.46 0.05 -15.71
CA PHE A 349 -14.41 0.32 -14.73
C PHE A 349 -14.79 -0.11 -13.31
N GLN A 350 -15.97 -0.71 -13.13
CA GLN A 350 -16.40 -1.24 -11.86
C GLN A 350 -15.72 -2.58 -11.53
N PRO A 351 -15.49 -2.87 -10.24
CA PRO A 351 -15.11 -4.19 -9.82
C PRO A 351 -16.28 -5.18 -9.90
N LYS A 352 -15.96 -6.46 -10.13
CA LYS A 352 -16.95 -7.53 -10.25
C LYS A 352 -17.20 -8.22 -8.90
N CYS A 353 -18.36 -7.96 -8.27
CA CYS A 353 -18.69 -8.48 -6.93
C CYS A 353 -18.54 -10.00 -6.77
N PRO A 354 -18.97 -10.88 -7.71
CA PRO A 354 -18.73 -12.32 -7.58
C PRO A 354 -17.25 -12.70 -7.47
N VAL A 355 -16.36 -11.98 -8.16
CA VAL A 355 -14.91 -12.21 -8.08
C VAL A 355 -14.39 -11.71 -6.74
N LEU A 356 -14.83 -10.53 -6.31
CA LEU A 356 -14.46 -9.98 -5.00
C LEU A 356 -14.85 -10.91 -3.84
N ARG A 357 -16.07 -11.47 -3.84
CA ARG A 357 -16.53 -12.40 -2.80
C ARG A 357 -15.64 -13.64 -2.71
N ASN A 358 -15.23 -14.18 -3.87
CA ASN A 358 -14.36 -15.34 -3.93
C ASN A 358 -12.91 -15.03 -3.51
N LYS A 359 -12.39 -13.84 -3.85
CA LYS A 359 -11.00 -13.45 -3.54
C LYS A 359 -10.84 -12.96 -2.10
N TYR A 360 -11.90 -12.39 -1.51
CA TYR A 360 -11.87 -11.77 -0.19
C TYR A 360 -12.98 -12.32 0.71
N PRO A 361 -12.97 -13.62 1.04
CA PRO A 361 -13.95 -14.19 1.97
C PRO A 361 -13.85 -13.51 3.34
N SER A 362 -14.98 -13.43 4.05
CA SER A 362 -15.05 -13.01 5.44
C SER A 362 -15.44 -14.19 6.32
N TYR A 363 -15.02 -14.15 7.58
CA TYR A 363 -15.32 -15.18 8.55
C TYR A 363 -15.95 -14.57 9.79
N ASN A 364 -16.74 -15.36 10.52
CA ASN A 364 -17.20 -15.01 11.86
C ASN A 364 -16.16 -15.39 12.93
N ALA A 365 -16.44 -15.08 14.19
CA ALA A 365 -15.61 -15.41 15.35
C ALA A 365 -15.21 -16.88 15.50
N THR A 366 -15.94 -17.83 14.89
CA THR A 366 -15.64 -19.27 14.94
C THR A 366 -15.02 -19.82 13.65
N GLY A 367 -14.71 -18.92 12.70
CA GLY A 367 -14.05 -19.25 11.44
C GLY A 367 -14.98 -19.79 10.35
N GLY A 368 -16.30 -19.69 10.55
CA GLY A 368 -17.30 -19.98 9.53
C GLY A 368 -17.40 -18.84 8.52
N GLU A 369 -17.51 -19.17 7.24
CA GLU A 369 -17.63 -18.18 6.15
C GLU A 369 -18.95 -17.40 6.26
N VAL A 370 -18.86 -16.08 6.07
CA VAL A 370 -19.98 -15.14 6.05
C VAL A 370 -19.87 -14.22 4.84
N ASP A 371 -20.89 -13.38 4.63
CA ASP A 371 -20.87 -12.40 3.55
C ASP A 371 -19.60 -11.55 3.58
N SER A 372 -18.97 -11.39 2.41
CA SER A 372 -17.69 -10.70 2.28
C SER A 372 -17.84 -9.19 2.48
N ALA A 373 -17.25 -8.68 3.55
CA ALA A 373 -17.25 -7.26 3.86
C ALA A 373 -16.50 -6.41 2.83
N LYS A 374 -15.36 -6.92 2.35
CA LYS A 374 -14.56 -6.23 1.32
C LYS A 374 -15.28 -6.22 -0.03
N ALA A 375 -16.03 -7.29 -0.36
CA ALA A 375 -16.83 -7.32 -1.57
C ALA A 375 -18.04 -6.38 -1.48
N GLU A 376 -18.65 -6.24 -0.30
CA GLU A 376 -19.72 -5.25 -0.09
C GLU A 376 -19.19 -3.83 -0.25
N ALA A 377 -18.15 -3.45 0.49
CA ALA A 377 -17.58 -2.10 0.43
C ALA A 377 -17.19 -1.73 -1.02
N ARG A 378 -16.39 -2.57 -1.66
CA ARG A 378 -15.86 -2.29 -3.01
C ARG A 378 -16.88 -2.49 -4.12
N GLY A 379 -17.85 -3.38 -3.93
CA GLY A 379 -18.90 -3.65 -4.91
C GLY A 379 -20.03 -2.63 -4.87
N HIS A 380 -20.31 -2.05 -3.70
CA HIS A 380 -21.30 -0.99 -3.55
C HIS A 380 -20.73 0.36 -3.98
N PHE A 381 -19.65 0.80 -3.34
CA PHE A 381 -19.05 2.11 -3.57
C PHE A 381 -18.17 2.16 -4.81
N GLY A 382 -17.68 1.02 -5.33
CA GLY A 382 -16.95 0.99 -6.60
C GLY A 382 -17.80 1.32 -7.84
N LYS A 383 -19.11 1.58 -7.67
CA LYS A 383 -20.03 2.08 -8.69
C LYS A 383 -20.13 3.61 -8.72
N MET A 384 -19.59 4.26 -7.72
CA MET A 384 -19.51 5.71 -7.59
C MET A 384 -18.07 6.12 -7.88
N ASP A 385 -17.89 7.32 -8.40
CA ASP A 385 -16.55 7.94 -8.43
C ASP A 385 -16.13 8.41 -7.01
N HIS A 386 -14.87 8.82 -6.86
CA HIS A 386 -14.33 9.23 -5.57
C HIS A 386 -15.00 10.51 -5.07
N TYR A 387 -15.29 11.47 -5.95
CA TYR A 387 -16.00 12.70 -5.60
C TYR A 387 -17.39 12.41 -5.02
N GLU A 388 -18.21 11.61 -5.71
CA GLU A 388 -19.52 11.16 -5.25
C GLU A 388 -19.43 10.42 -3.91
N THR A 389 -18.41 9.56 -3.77
CA THR A 389 -18.18 8.80 -2.54
C THR A 389 -17.83 9.71 -1.37
N PHE A 390 -16.96 10.70 -1.55
CA PHE A 390 -16.63 11.66 -0.50
C PHE A 390 -17.76 12.63 -0.20
N GLN A 391 -18.60 12.97 -1.17
CA GLN A 391 -19.82 13.75 -0.93
C GLN A 391 -20.79 12.97 -0.03
N PHE A 392 -20.96 11.66 -0.29
CA PHE A 392 -21.75 10.80 0.59
C PHE A 392 -21.20 10.78 2.03
N VAL A 393 -19.88 10.73 2.20
CA VAL A 393 -19.25 10.77 3.55
C VAL A 393 -19.45 12.13 4.21
N LEU A 394 -19.30 13.23 3.47
CA LEU A 394 -19.56 14.58 3.97
C LEU A 394 -21.00 14.70 4.49
N ASP A 395 -21.98 14.18 3.76
CA ASP A 395 -23.38 14.17 4.18
C ASP A 395 -23.59 13.39 5.50
N LEU A 396 -22.82 12.33 5.76
CA LEU A 396 -22.86 11.59 7.04
C LEU A 396 -22.27 12.43 8.18
N ILE A 397 -21.19 13.18 7.91
CA ILE A 397 -20.54 14.07 8.87
C ILE A 397 -21.48 15.22 9.25
N GLU A 398 -22.09 15.89 8.26
CA GLU A 398 -22.99 17.03 8.49
C GLU A 398 -24.25 16.65 9.27
N LYS A 399 -24.70 15.40 9.14
CA LYS A 399 -25.81 14.84 9.95
C LYS A 399 -25.42 14.52 11.40
N GLY A 400 -24.15 14.72 11.77
CA GLY A 400 -23.62 14.38 13.09
C GLY A 400 -23.53 12.87 13.35
N GLY A 401 -23.50 12.06 12.29
CA GLY A 401 -23.50 10.61 12.39
C GLY A 401 -22.14 9.99 12.68
N ILE A 402 -21.06 10.75 12.40
CA ILE A 402 -19.67 10.26 12.48
C ILE A 402 -19.07 10.55 13.85
N LYS A 403 -18.40 9.54 14.42
CA LYS A 403 -17.59 9.65 15.63
C LYS A 403 -16.16 9.21 15.37
N THR A 404 -15.18 10.03 15.75
CA THR A 404 -13.75 9.74 15.60
C THR A 404 -13.06 9.50 16.94
N TRP A 405 -11.86 8.91 16.92
CA TRP A 405 -11.12 8.58 18.15
C TRP A 405 -10.72 9.81 18.97
N ASP A 406 -10.33 10.91 18.32
CA ASP A 406 -10.05 12.18 19.00
C ASP A 406 -11.28 12.71 19.78
N GLN A 407 -12.46 12.62 19.19
CA GLN A 407 -13.73 12.96 19.86
C GLN A 407 -14.03 12.00 21.04
N TRP A 408 -13.85 10.69 20.84
CA TRP A 408 -14.02 9.69 21.91
C TRP A 408 -13.09 9.96 23.10
N HIS A 409 -11.84 10.37 22.85
CA HIS A 409 -10.89 10.73 23.90
C HIS A 409 -11.21 12.08 24.55
N ALA A 410 -11.70 13.06 23.78
CA ALA A 410 -12.11 14.37 24.29
C ALA A 410 -13.30 14.28 25.27
N GLU A 411 -14.14 13.27 25.14
CA GLU A 411 -15.23 12.95 26.10
C GLU A 411 -14.72 12.38 27.44
N GLY A 412 -13.41 12.13 27.58
CA GLY A 412 -12.82 11.58 28.80
C GLY A 412 -12.98 10.06 28.96
N ASN A 413 -13.34 9.36 27.89
CA ASN A 413 -13.46 7.90 27.91
C ASN A 413 -12.11 7.21 28.18
N LYS A 414 -12.19 6.01 28.75
CA LYS A 414 -11.04 5.12 29.01
C LYS A 414 -11.35 3.71 28.53
N TRP A 415 -10.30 2.95 28.25
CA TRP A 415 -10.44 1.54 27.89
C TRP A 415 -10.91 0.73 29.09
N THR A 416 -11.92 -0.10 28.90
CA THR A 416 -12.38 -1.07 29.89
C THR A 416 -12.36 -2.47 29.28
N PRO A 417 -12.32 -3.55 30.09
CA PRO A 417 -12.36 -4.91 29.59
C PRO A 417 -13.58 -5.18 28.70
N GLU A 418 -14.74 -4.63 29.05
CA GLU A 418 -16.01 -4.84 28.35
C GLU A 418 -16.00 -4.29 26.93
N LEU A 419 -15.23 -3.22 26.67
CA LEU A 419 -15.05 -2.69 25.32
C LEU A 419 -14.30 -3.65 24.39
N LEU A 420 -13.59 -4.64 24.95
CA LEU A 420 -12.78 -5.61 24.21
C LEU A 420 -13.43 -6.99 24.12
N GLN A 421 -14.71 -7.09 24.49
CA GLN A 421 -15.42 -8.36 24.62
C GLN A 421 -16.74 -8.35 23.85
N THR A 422 -17.12 -9.52 23.34
CA THR A 422 -18.49 -9.82 22.90
C THR A 422 -19.07 -10.95 23.74
N ALA A 423 -20.37 -11.22 23.61
CA ALA A 423 -21.06 -12.22 24.44
C ALA A 423 -20.39 -13.62 24.51
N PRO A 424 -19.72 -14.13 23.46
CA PRO A 424 -19.00 -15.42 23.50
C PRO A 424 -17.62 -15.43 24.19
N TYR A 425 -17.21 -14.31 24.81
CA TYR A 425 -15.91 -14.20 25.49
C TYR A 425 -15.75 -15.25 26.59
N ASP A 426 -14.71 -16.06 26.48
CA ASP A 426 -14.32 -17.05 27.48
C ASP A 426 -12.78 -17.06 27.63
N PRO A 427 -12.22 -16.52 28.72
CA PRO A 427 -10.77 -16.52 28.93
C PRO A 427 -10.21 -17.94 29.19
N ALA A 428 -11.05 -18.92 29.55
CA ALA A 428 -10.61 -20.30 29.77
C ALA A 428 -10.39 -21.08 28.46
N ARG A 429 -10.96 -20.61 27.34
CA ARG A 429 -10.81 -21.27 26.03
C ARG A 429 -9.35 -21.30 25.57
N TYR A 430 -8.63 -20.20 25.79
CA TYR A 430 -7.21 -20.04 25.48
C TYR A 430 -6.54 -19.29 26.64
N PRO A 431 -6.12 -20.00 27.71
CA PRO A 431 -5.64 -19.38 28.94
C PRO A 431 -4.31 -18.64 28.78
N ASP A 432 -3.54 -18.96 27.73
CA ASP A 432 -2.26 -18.30 27.44
C ASP A 432 -2.45 -16.92 26.79
N LEU A 433 -3.64 -16.62 26.25
CA LEU A 433 -3.93 -15.30 25.70
C LEU A 433 -4.09 -14.25 26.81
N PRO A 434 -3.57 -13.02 26.63
CA PRO A 434 -3.81 -11.93 27.56
C PRO A 434 -5.31 -11.72 27.82
N THR A 435 -5.69 -11.42 29.06
CA THR A 435 -7.08 -11.09 29.41
C THR A 435 -7.46 -9.70 28.88
N SER A 436 -8.76 -9.43 28.75
CA SER A 436 -9.23 -8.08 28.37
C SER A 436 -8.83 -7.02 29.41
N ASP A 437 -8.70 -7.40 30.69
CA ASP A 437 -8.12 -6.53 31.73
C ASP A 437 -6.67 -6.14 31.44
N ALA A 438 -5.84 -7.12 31.06
CA ALA A 438 -4.43 -6.85 30.73
C ALA A 438 -4.31 -5.93 29.51
N ILE A 439 -5.12 -6.18 28.47
CA ILE A 439 -5.12 -5.39 27.23
C ILE A 439 -5.64 -3.98 27.47
N SER A 440 -6.83 -3.81 28.09
CA SER A 440 -7.40 -2.48 28.38
C SER A 440 -6.51 -1.68 29.33
N GLY A 441 -5.92 -2.33 30.34
CA GLY A 441 -4.92 -1.73 31.21
C GLY A 441 -3.69 -1.24 30.45
N ALA A 442 -3.17 -2.02 29.50
CA ALA A 442 -2.04 -1.61 28.66
C ALA A 442 -2.39 -0.43 27.74
N LEU A 443 -3.57 -0.44 27.11
CA LEU A 443 -4.05 0.67 26.28
C LEU A 443 -4.12 1.99 27.08
N ASN A 444 -4.64 1.94 28.30
CA ASN A 444 -4.69 3.10 29.18
C ASN A 444 -3.28 3.54 29.63
N ARG A 445 -2.42 2.62 30.09
CA ARG A 445 -1.05 2.94 30.54
C ARG A 445 -0.19 3.55 29.44
N LEU A 446 -0.33 3.11 28.19
CA LEU A 446 0.39 3.70 27.06
C LEU A 446 0.07 5.18 26.87
N LYS A 447 -1.19 5.58 27.07
CA LYS A 447 -1.61 6.99 27.02
C LYS A 447 -1.23 7.75 28.30
N GLU A 448 -1.49 7.16 29.46
CA GLU A 448 -1.27 7.81 30.77
C GLU A 448 0.22 8.06 31.04
N ASN A 449 1.10 7.17 30.56
CA ASN A 449 2.55 7.28 30.70
C ASN A 449 3.22 8.01 29.50
N ASP A 450 2.46 8.76 28.69
CA ASP A 450 2.96 9.50 27.51
C ASP A 450 3.15 11.01 27.79
N ALA A 451 3.47 11.39 29.03
CA ALA A 451 3.60 12.79 29.42
C ALA A 451 4.69 13.54 28.63
N ASP A 452 5.73 12.84 28.19
CA ASP A 452 6.82 13.34 27.35
C ASP A 452 6.65 13.00 25.85
N GLY A 453 5.51 12.41 25.46
CA GLY A 453 5.16 12.13 24.06
C GLY A 453 5.89 10.96 23.40
N LYS A 454 6.69 10.19 24.15
CA LYS A 454 7.53 9.11 23.61
C LYS A 454 6.74 7.92 23.08
N ASN A 455 5.64 7.55 23.72
CA ASN A 455 4.79 6.47 23.22
C ASN A 455 4.08 6.94 21.94
N TYR A 456 3.53 8.16 21.92
CA TYR A 456 2.92 8.69 20.69
C TYR A 456 3.93 8.79 19.53
N GLU A 457 5.15 9.26 19.79
CA GLU A 457 6.24 9.28 18.80
C GLU A 457 6.56 7.85 18.31
N LEU A 458 6.70 6.88 19.22
CA LEU A 458 6.96 5.48 18.89
C LEU A 458 5.89 4.91 17.94
N PHE A 459 4.61 5.13 18.24
CA PHE A 459 3.51 4.64 17.39
C PHE A 459 3.41 5.39 16.05
N SER A 460 3.74 6.69 16.04
CA SER A 460 3.80 7.48 14.80
C SER A 460 4.90 6.95 13.86
N ARG A 461 6.11 6.77 14.37
CA ARG A 461 7.23 6.17 13.64
C ARG A 461 6.97 4.73 13.22
N THR A 462 6.25 3.95 14.04
CA THR A 462 5.78 2.61 13.68
C THR A 462 4.88 2.64 12.44
N SER A 463 3.98 3.61 12.37
CA SER A 463 3.12 3.83 11.20
C SER A 463 3.94 4.25 9.98
N THR A 464 4.90 5.15 10.15
CA THR A 464 5.83 5.57 9.09
C THR A 464 6.67 4.41 8.55
N GLY A 465 7.24 3.58 9.43
CA GLY A 465 8.03 2.42 9.06
C GLY A 465 7.22 1.36 8.31
N ALA A 466 5.97 1.15 8.71
CA ALA A 466 5.05 0.27 7.98
C ALA A 466 4.82 0.75 6.53
N ILE A 467 4.58 2.05 6.33
CA ILE A 467 4.42 2.65 5.00
C ILE A 467 5.75 2.62 4.22
N ALA A 468 6.87 2.94 4.85
CA ALA A 468 8.19 2.91 4.23
C ALA A 468 8.54 1.49 3.74
N GLY A 469 8.21 0.46 4.52
CA GLY A 469 8.37 -0.94 4.10
C GLY A 469 7.59 -1.27 2.83
N VAL A 470 6.38 -0.72 2.67
CA VAL A 470 5.59 -0.85 1.43
C VAL A 470 6.26 -0.13 0.28
N THR A 471 6.53 1.17 0.41
CA THR A 471 7.05 2.01 -0.69
C THR A 471 8.41 1.53 -1.18
N ARG A 472 9.26 1.05 -0.27
CA ARG A 472 10.53 0.40 -0.63
C ARG A 472 10.34 -0.86 -1.46
N VAL A 473 9.43 -1.76 -1.05
CA VAL A 473 9.15 -2.97 -1.84
C VAL A 473 8.53 -2.61 -3.19
N LEU A 474 7.75 -1.53 -3.29
CA LEU A 474 7.18 -1.07 -4.56
C LEU A 474 8.27 -0.63 -5.57
N ASN A 475 9.36 -0.01 -5.10
CA ASN A 475 10.52 0.29 -5.96
C ASN A 475 11.01 -0.99 -6.65
N ASP A 476 11.16 -2.09 -5.91
CA ASP A 476 11.63 -3.36 -6.47
C ASP A 476 10.53 -4.09 -7.26
N PHE A 477 9.27 -4.01 -6.81
CA PHE A 477 8.15 -4.76 -7.39
C PHE A 477 7.94 -4.44 -8.86
N PHE A 478 7.96 -3.17 -9.22
CA PHE A 478 7.80 -2.73 -10.62
C PHE A 478 9.09 -2.78 -11.43
N GLN A 479 10.24 -3.00 -10.79
CA GLN A 479 11.53 -3.09 -11.46
C GLN A 479 12.00 -4.53 -11.67
N ASN A 480 11.60 -5.47 -10.81
CA ASN A 480 12.07 -6.84 -10.83
C ASN A 480 10.88 -7.83 -11.03
N PRO A 481 10.90 -8.66 -12.10
CA PRO A 481 9.83 -9.62 -12.33
C PRO A 481 9.65 -10.63 -11.19
N LYS A 482 10.69 -10.90 -10.41
CA LYS A 482 10.68 -11.88 -9.30
C LYS A 482 10.14 -11.32 -7.98
N THR A 483 10.07 -10.00 -7.83
CA THR A 483 9.56 -9.38 -6.61
C THR A 483 8.03 -9.48 -6.58
N ALA A 484 7.48 -9.93 -5.45
CA ALA A 484 6.05 -10.07 -5.22
C ALA A 484 5.48 -8.85 -4.49
N PHE A 485 4.17 -8.62 -4.65
CA PHE A 485 3.49 -7.49 -4.02
C PHE A 485 3.36 -7.70 -2.49
N PRO A 486 3.59 -6.67 -1.66
CA PRO A 486 3.61 -6.80 -0.20
C PRO A 486 2.21 -6.71 0.44
N TYR A 487 1.25 -7.56 0.04
CA TYR A 487 -0.14 -7.47 0.52
C TYR A 487 -0.30 -7.44 2.06
N PRO A 488 0.36 -8.32 2.83
CA PRO A 488 0.23 -8.27 4.29
C PRO A 488 0.80 -6.98 4.90
N SER A 489 1.82 -6.38 4.28
CA SER A 489 2.34 -5.09 4.74
C SER A 489 1.32 -3.97 4.55
N MET A 490 0.52 -4.01 3.48
CA MET A 490 -0.57 -3.05 3.25
C MET A 490 -1.63 -3.15 4.35
N GLY A 491 -2.09 -4.37 4.65
CA GLY A 491 -3.09 -4.60 5.70
C GLY A 491 -2.59 -4.14 7.07
N GLY A 492 -1.40 -4.59 7.48
CA GLY A 492 -0.89 -4.24 8.80
C GLY A 492 -0.49 -2.76 8.93
N SER A 493 -0.23 -2.02 7.86
CA SER A 493 -0.02 -0.56 7.94
C SER A 493 -1.26 0.17 8.45
N GLY A 494 -2.45 -0.28 8.01
CA GLY A 494 -3.73 0.22 8.52
C GLY A 494 -3.92 -0.05 10.01
N ASP A 495 -3.57 -1.26 10.47
CA ASP A 495 -3.64 -1.61 11.89
C ASP A 495 -2.70 -0.73 12.75
N ARG A 496 -1.52 -0.37 12.23
CA ARG A 496 -0.57 0.52 12.94
C ARG A 496 -1.07 1.95 13.06
N MET A 497 -1.70 2.47 12.00
CA MET A 497 -2.35 3.79 12.07
C MET A 497 -3.55 3.77 13.02
N SER A 498 -4.39 2.74 12.90
CA SER A 498 -5.60 2.57 13.69
C SER A 498 -5.32 2.52 15.19
N ILE A 499 -4.32 1.74 15.62
CA ILE A 499 -4.00 1.59 17.03
C ILE A 499 -3.39 2.89 17.62
N CYS A 500 -2.65 3.67 16.83
CA CYS A 500 -2.17 4.98 17.25
C CYS A 500 -3.34 5.94 17.51
N TRP A 501 -4.30 6.00 16.58
CA TRP A 501 -5.55 6.74 16.78
C TRP A 501 -6.31 6.29 18.02
N ALA A 502 -6.50 4.98 18.18
CA ALA A 502 -7.27 4.41 19.27
C ALA A 502 -6.65 4.66 20.65
N ILE A 503 -5.32 4.59 20.78
CA ILE A 503 -4.64 4.84 22.06
C ILE A 503 -4.62 6.33 22.40
N PHE A 504 -4.23 7.17 21.45
CA PHE A 504 -3.90 8.57 21.75
C PHE A 504 -5.00 9.56 21.40
N GLY A 505 -5.90 9.23 20.48
CA GLY A 505 -6.85 10.17 19.89
C GLY A 505 -6.14 11.25 19.07
N LYS A 506 -4.99 10.91 18.47
CA LYS A 506 -4.13 11.81 17.73
C LYS A 506 -3.81 11.24 16.36
N ILE A 507 -3.64 12.12 15.39
CA ILE A 507 -3.19 11.80 14.03
C ILE A 507 -1.79 11.20 14.13
N PRO A 508 -1.49 10.02 13.55
CA PRO A 508 -0.11 9.52 13.50
C PRO A 508 0.80 10.50 12.74
N ASP A 509 1.91 10.93 13.36
CA ASP A 509 2.85 11.87 12.73
C ASP A 509 3.86 11.15 11.82
N ILE A 510 3.48 10.99 10.56
CA ILE A 510 4.34 10.35 9.55
C ILE A 510 5.44 11.27 9.00
N SER A 511 5.52 12.52 9.45
CA SER A 511 6.61 13.45 9.11
C SER A 511 7.87 13.19 9.92
N LEU A 512 7.78 12.41 11.01
CA LEU A 512 8.93 12.07 11.86
C LEU A 512 9.96 11.17 11.16
N GLY A 513 9.57 10.45 10.11
CA GLY A 513 10.41 9.42 9.49
C GLY A 513 10.60 8.18 10.37
N VAL A 514 11.46 7.27 9.93
CA VAL A 514 11.81 6.05 10.69
C VAL A 514 12.94 6.28 11.68
N ASP A 515 13.79 7.29 11.44
CA ASP A 515 14.99 7.56 12.23
C ASP A 515 14.72 8.42 13.47
N VAL A 516 15.14 7.97 14.64
CA VAL A 516 15.10 8.77 15.88
C VAL A 516 16.29 9.74 15.94
N PRO A 517 16.08 11.07 16.02
CA PRO A 517 17.16 12.04 16.10
C PRO A 517 18.12 11.76 17.27
N GLY A 518 19.42 11.75 16.98
CA GLY A 518 20.46 11.51 17.99
C GLY A 518 20.83 10.05 18.21
N ASN A 519 20.07 9.10 17.65
CA ASN A 519 20.47 7.71 17.57
C ASN A 519 21.32 7.51 16.31
N ALA A 520 22.52 6.95 16.46
CA ALA A 520 23.26 6.46 15.31
C ALA A 520 22.51 5.23 14.75
N PRO A 521 22.19 5.18 13.45
CA PRO A 521 21.66 3.96 12.86
C PRO A 521 22.68 2.84 13.07
N ILE A 522 22.21 1.65 13.44
CA ILE A 522 23.11 0.51 13.62
C ILE A 522 23.69 0.12 12.24
N ASP A 523 24.97 -0.19 12.19
CA ASP A 523 25.59 -0.65 10.96
C ASP A 523 25.18 -2.11 10.66
N ARG A 524 24.31 -2.29 9.66
CA ARG A 524 23.83 -3.59 9.15
C ARG A 524 24.94 -4.49 8.61
N SER A 525 26.13 -3.96 8.35
CA SER A 525 27.29 -4.77 7.98
C SER A 525 28.08 -5.31 9.17
N GLN A 526 27.86 -4.79 10.38
CA GLN A 526 28.65 -5.15 11.57
C GLN A 526 27.83 -5.84 12.66
N HIS A 527 26.50 -5.78 12.57
CA HIS A 527 25.61 -6.19 13.65
C HIS A 527 24.46 -7.07 13.16
N LEU A 528 24.08 -8.05 14.00
CA LEU A 528 22.81 -8.76 13.85
C LEU A 528 21.71 -7.90 14.43
N TYR A 529 20.64 -7.78 13.69
CA TYR A 529 19.46 -7.08 14.15
C TYR A 529 18.48 -8.06 14.80
N HIS A 530 17.65 -7.56 15.70
CA HIS A 530 16.59 -8.35 16.32
C HIS A 530 15.26 -7.60 16.24
N ALA A 531 14.19 -8.36 16.06
CA ALA A 531 12.85 -7.86 15.79
C ALA A 531 11.96 -7.77 17.04
N CYS A 532 12.32 -8.48 18.10
CA CYS A 532 11.39 -8.83 19.16
C CYS A 532 11.95 -8.51 20.55
N GLN A 533 11.03 -8.29 21.50
CA GLN A 533 11.35 -7.99 22.89
C GLN A 533 12.28 -9.07 23.46
N GLY A 534 13.49 -8.67 23.86
CA GLY A 534 14.47 -9.57 24.49
C GLY A 534 15.09 -10.66 23.59
N LEU A 535 14.83 -10.69 22.27
CA LEU A 535 15.36 -11.74 21.36
C LEU A 535 16.66 -11.33 20.64
N ASN A 536 17.57 -10.63 21.32
CA ASN A 536 18.79 -10.14 20.67
C ASN A 536 19.88 -11.21 20.55
N LEU A 537 20.19 -11.64 19.32
CA LEU A 537 21.28 -12.57 19.01
C LEU A 537 22.65 -11.87 18.81
N ASP A 538 22.70 -10.54 18.82
CA ASP A 538 23.96 -9.79 18.80
C ASP A 538 24.47 -9.50 20.22
N GLU A 539 25.48 -10.25 20.65
CA GLU A 539 26.09 -10.10 21.98
C GLU A 539 26.88 -8.79 22.13
N SER A 540 27.25 -8.13 21.03
CA SER A 540 27.93 -6.82 21.06
C SER A 540 26.98 -5.68 21.41
N ILE A 541 25.67 -5.87 21.20
CA ILE A 541 24.63 -4.88 21.51
C ILE A 541 23.94 -5.28 22.81
N LYS A 542 24.32 -4.64 23.92
CA LYS A 542 23.63 -4.83 25.20
C LYS A 542 22.39 -3.94 25.29
N ARG A 543 21.22 -4.57 25.38
CA ARG A 543 19.93 -3.90 25.60
C ARG A 543 19.21 -4.48 26.79
N ASP A 544 18.32 -3.68 27.36
CA ASP A 544 17.36 -4.17 28.35
C ASP A 544 16.51 -5.28 27.72
N PRO A 545 16.46 -6.50 28.29
CA PRO A 545 15.61 -7.58 27.81
C PRO A 545 14.11 -7.21 27.75
N ALA A 546 13.67 -6.22 28.53
CA ALA A 546 12.31 -5.72 28.50
C ALA A 546 12.03 -4.81 27.28
N SER A 547 13.06 -4.30 26.61
CA SER A 547 12.92 -3.41 25.45
C SER A 547 12.56 -4.16 24.18
N CYS A 548 11.70 -3.54 23.37
CA CYS A 548 11.40 -4.00 22.01
C CYS A 548 12.53 -3.66 21.03
N ALA A 549 12.41 -4.14 19.79
CA ALA A 549 13.32 -3.74 18.73
C ALA A 549 13.32 -2.22 18.53
N PRO A 550 14.44 -1.65 18.04
CA PRO A 550 14.53 -0.26 17.62
C PRO A 550 13.49 0.09 16.56
N VAL A 551 13.00 1.31 16.63
CA VAL A 551 11.87 1.79 15.83
C VAL A 551 12.23 1.93 14.36
N GLU A 552 13.50 2.23 14.07
CA GLU A 552 14.05 2.40 12.73
C GLU A 552 13.98 1.11 11.91
N LEU A 553 13.78 -0.02 12.60
CA LEU A 553 13.66 -1.33 12.00
C LEU A 553 12.22 -1.71 11.74
N TYR A 554 11.23 -0.93 12.17
CA TYR A 554 9.85 -1.34 12.12
C TYR A 554 9.31 -1.42 10.67
N HIS A 555 8.74 -2.56 10.30
CA HIS A 555 8.13 -2.94 9.04
C HIS A 555 7.14 -4.10 9.25
N THR A 556 6.27 -4.34 8.27
CA THR A 556 5.07 -5.16 8.56
C THR A 556 5.20 -6.63 8.13
N CYS A 557 6.08 -7.03 7.19
CA CYS A 557 6.12 -8.42 6.69
C CYS A 557 7.38 -8.85 5.90
N LYS A 558 7.35 -10.07 5.34
CA LYS A 558 8.37 -10.64 4.44
C LYS A 558 8.57 -9.80 3.17
N GLY A 559 9.82 -9.55 2.83
CA GLY A 559 10.25 -8.81 1.64
C GLY A 559 10.67 -7.36 1.92
N SER A 560 10.34 -6.81 3.09
CA SER A 560 10.85 -5.51 3.56
C SER A 560 12.00 -5.64 4.57
N ASN A 561 12.28 -6.85 5.06
CA ASN A 561 13.45 -7.18 5.87
C ASN A 561 14.71 -7.19 4.99
N GLU A 562 15.79 -6.59 5.48
CA GLU A 562 17.03 -6.40 4.72
C GLU A 562 18.19 -7.26 5.27
N CYS A 563 18.09 -7.80 6.49
CA CYS A 563 19.22 -8.44 7.17
C CYS A 563 18.91 -9.77 7.88
N LYS A 564 19.99 -10.46 8.25
CA LYS A 564 19.96 -11.70 9.04
C LYS A 564 19.53 -11.40 10.48
N GLY A 565 18.77 -12.30 11.10
CA GLY A 565 18.29 -12.14 12.48
C GLY A 565 17.09 -11.19 12.67
N GLU A 566 16.67 -10.45 11.65
CA GLU A 566 15.45 -9.60 11.63
C GLU A 566 14.13 -10.45 11.51
N GLY A 567 14.11 -11.71 11.97
CA GLY A 567 13.22 -12.81 11.55
C GLY A 567 11.69 -12.60 11.58
N GLY A 568 10.89 -13.56 11.05
CA GLY A 568 9.45 -13.56 10.62
C GLY A 568 8.31 -12.96 11.47
N CYS A 569 7.21 -12.55 10.81
CA CYS A 569 6.06 -11.74 11.30
C CYS A 569 5.10 -12.46 12.26
N GLY A 570 5.51 -13.60 12.81
CA GLY A 570 4.57 -14.57 13.36
C GLY A 570 3.72 -15.29 12.31
N PHE A 571 3.90 -14.99 11.03
CA PHE A 571 3.40 -15.83 9.94
C PHE A 571 4.35 -17.00 9.70
N VAL A 572 3.77 -18.14 9.36
CA VAL A 572 4.48 -19.36 9.02
C VAL A 572 5.19 -19.17 7.66
N GLN A 573 6.50 -18.95 7.66
CA GLN A 573 7.31 -18.66 6.46
C GLN A 573 8.39 -19.72 6.25
N SER A 574 8.50 -20.28 5.03
CA SER A 574 9.53 -21.28 4.69
C SER A 574 10.93 -20.72 4.92
N SER A 575 11.83 -21.54 5.48
CA SER A 575 13.25 -21.20 5.65
C SER A 575 14.05 -21.27 4.34
N HIS A 576 13.46 -21.78 3.26
CA HIS A 576 14.08 -21.92 1.94
C HIS A 576 13.34 -21.12 0.86
N GLY A 577 14.05 -20.21 0.16
CA GLY A 577 13.70 -19.72 -1.19
C GLY A 577 12.67 -18.58 -1.29
N GLY A 578 12.74 -17.87 -2.43
CA GLY A 578 12.10 -16.58 -2.71
C GLY A 578 10.63 -16.64 -3.12
N GLY A 579 9.83 -15.80 -2.44
CA GLY A 579 8.42 -15.53 -2.71
C GLY A 579 7.88 -14.62 -1.60
N GLY A 580 7.35 -13.45 -1.97
CA GLY A 580 6.87 -12.47 -0.99
C GLY A 580 5.54 -12.86 -0.34
N CYS A 581 5.23 -12.19 0.77
CA CYS A 581 4.09 -12.45 1.65
C CYS A 581 2.70 -12.37 0.97
N GLY A 582 2.58 -11.76 -0.21
CA GLY A 582 1.29 -11.35 -0.77
C GLY A 582 0.84 -11.99 -2.09
N ALA A 583 1.65 -12.81 -2.75
CA ALA A 583 1.09 -13.51 -3.89
C ALA A 583 0.06 -14.54 -3.40
N PRO A 584 -0.94 -14.93 -4.22
CA PRO A 584 -1.61 -16.22 -4.02
C PRO A 584 -0.60 -17.38 -3.99
N SER A 585 0.69 -17.12 -4.25
CA SER A 585 1.81 -18.01 -4.00
C SER A 585 2.31 -18.17 -2.55
N SER A 586 1.84 -17.40 -1.57
CA SER A 586 1.86 -17.91 -0.17
C SER A 586 0.91 -19.10 0.00
N TYR A 587 -0.10 -19.22 -0.88
CA TYR A 587 -0.91 -20.42 -1.09
C TYR A 587 -0.44 -21.34 -2.23
N ASN A 588 0.42 -20.91 -3.17
CA ASN A 588 0.94 -21.75 -4.27
C ASN A 588 2.29 -22.42 -4.03
N PHE A 589 3.10 -21.99 -3.05
CA PHE A 589 4.04 -22.94 -2.44
C PHE A 589 3.29 -24.02 -1.62
N LEU A 590 2.04 -23.75 -1.25
CA LEU A 590 1.10 -24.71 -0.65
C LEU A 590 0.20 -25.46 -1.66
N GLN A 591 0.39 -25.32 -2.99
CA GLN A 591 -0.54 -25.92 -3.97
C GLN A 591 0.07 -26.61 -5.21
N ALA A 592 1.36 -26.94 -5.22
CA ALA A 592 1.67 -28.24 -5.81
C ALA A 592 1.16 -29.30 -4.80
N LYS A 593 -0.04 -29.85 -5.03
CA LYS A 593 -0.59 -30.94 -4.20
C LYS A 593 0.51 -32.00 -3.99
N GLY A 594 0.96 -32.16 -2.75
CA GLY A 594 1.96 -33.16 -2.37
C GLY A 594 3.40 -32.65 -2.18
N THR A 595 3.68 -31.35 -2.23
CA THR A 595 5.03 -30.82 -1.97
C THR A 595 5.13 -30.26 -0.54
N LYS A 596 6.05 -30.79 0.27
CA LYS A 596 6.38 -30.30 1.63
C LYS A 596 7.23 -29.03 1.52
N VAL A 597 6.86 -27.98 2.24
CA VAL A 597 7.59 -26.68 2.29
C VAL A 597 8.11 -26.30 3.69
N SER A 598 7.91 -27.18 4.67
CA SER A 598 8.58 -27.16 5.97
C SER A 598 10.07 -27.50 5.81
N PRO A 599 11.00 -26.92 6.59
CA PRO A 599 10.78 -26.15 7.82
C PRO A 599 10.58 -24.64 7.64
N TYR A 600 10.02 -24.01 8.68
CA TYR A 600 9.73 -22.58 8.72
C TYR A 600 10.77 -21.77 9.51
N SER A 601 10.87 -20.45 9.31
CA SER A 601 11.79 -19.60 10.08
C SER A 601 11.13 -19.06 11.36
N PRO A 602 11.74 -19.22 12.54
CA PRO A 602 11.27 -18.55 13.76
C PRO A 602 11.43 -17.02 13.65
N PRO A 603 10.61 -16.23 14.37
CA PRO A 603 10.87 -14.81 14.55
C PRO A 603 12.26 -14.58 15.16
N SER A 604 12.94 -13.52 14.70
CA SER A 604 14.33 -13.21 15.06
C SER A 604 15.41 -14.21 14.59
N ASP A 605 15.06 -15.21 13.77
CA ASP A 605 15.98 -16.26 13.29
C ASP A 605 15.81 -16.56 11.79
N ASN A 606 16.11 -15.58 10.94
CA ASN A 606 16.16 -15.75 9.47
C ASN A 606 17.59 -15.72 8.90
N ALA A 607 17.89 -16.69 8.03
CA ALA A 607 19.21 -16.88 7.43
C ALA A 607 19.64 -15.77 6.44
N CYS A 608 18.71 -15.04 5.82
CA CYS A 608 19.01 -13.89 4.96
C CYS A 608 17.82 -12.95 4.71
N GLY A 609 18.09 -11.82 4.07
CA GLY A 609 17.09 -10.80 3.70
C GLY A 609 15.94 -11.37 2.89
N ALA A 610 14.74 -10.82 3.08
CA ALA A 610 13.48 -11.28 2.50
C ALA A 610 13.04 -12.73 2.86
N LEU A 611 13.81 -13.51 3.64
CA LEU A 611 13.37 -14.80 4.20
C LEU A 611 12.76 -14.68 5.60
N GLY A 612 12.92 -13.52 6.24
CA GLY A 612 12.30 -13.19 7.53
C GLY A 612 11.35 -12.00 7.44
N GLY A 613 10.86 -11.60 8.61
CA GLY A 613 10.28 -10.29 8.87
C GLY A 613 9.13 -10.26 9.87
N CYS A 614 9.41 -9.98 11.14
CA CYS A 614 8.61 -9.27 12.13
C CYS A 614 9.35 -7.96 12.28
N ALA A 615 8.69 -6.82 12.16
CA ALA A 615 9.33 -5.58 12.48
C ALA A 615 8.34 -4.63 13.12
N VAL A 616 7.76 -5.19 14.15
CA VAL A 616 7.02 -4.54 15.20
C VAL A 616 6.93 -5.61 16.28
N PRO A 617 6.79 -5.21 17.55
CA PRO A 617 6.68 -6.17 18.64
C PRO A 617 5.58 -7.19 18.36
N ILE A 618 5.95 -8.48 18.40
CA ILE A 618 4.98 -9.58 18.28
C ILE A 618 3.87 -9.33 19.30
N SER A 619 2.62 -9.21 18.83
CA SER A 619 1.48 -9.08 19.74
C SER A 619 1.52 -10.20 20.77
N ALA A 620 1.26 -9.85 22.03
CA ALA A 620 1.13 -10.83 23.10
C ALA A 620 -0.04 -11.80 22.86
N SER A 621 -0.95 -11.47 21.94
CA SER A 621 -2.06 -12.31 21.53
C SER A 621 -1.79 -13.11 20.25
N GLN A 622 -0.61 -13.01 19.63
CA GLN A 622 -0.31 -13.68 18.36
C GLN A 622 -0.13 -15.20 18.54
N MET A 623 -0.93 -16.00 17.84
CA MET A 623 -0.83 -17.47 17.82
C MET A 623 -0.53 -18.04 16.43
N TYR A 624 0.11 -19.22 16.38
CA TYR A 624 0.32 -19.95 15.14
C TYR A 624 -0.99 -20.56 14.60
N PRO A 625 -1.32 -20.33 13.31
CA PRO A 625 -2.51 -20.89 12.70
C PRO A 625 -2.33 -22.39 12.42
N GLU A 626 -3.38 -23.01 11.92
CA GLU A 626 -3.29 -24.35 11.34
C GLU A 626 -2.50 -24.32 10.02
N ILE A 627 -1.58 -25.28 9.86
CA ILE A 627 -0.85 -25.46 8.59
C ILE A 627 -1.47 -26.61 7.78
N PRO A 628 -1.55 -26.50 6.44
CA PRO A 628 -2.09 -27.57 5.62
C PRO A 628 -1.08 -28.72 5.45
N ALA A 629 -1.59 -29.95 5.40
CA ALA A 629 -0.80 -31.13 5.05
C ALA A 629 -0.20 -31.00 3.62
N PRO A 630 0.99 -31.57 3.34
CA PRO A 630 1.82 -32.43 4.20
C PRO A 630 2.85 -31.66 5.06
N ASN A 631 2.62 -30.37 5.33
CA ASN A 631 3.55 -29.61 6.17
C ASN A 631 3.51 -30.06 7.63
N GLU A 632 4.62 -29.88 8.30
CA GLU A 632 4.82 -30.26 9.69
C GLU A 632 5.14 -29.01 10.52
N TYR A 633 4.80 -29.03 11.80
CA TYR A 633 5.03 -27.91 12.70
C TYR A 633 6.50 -27.91 13.16
N GLU A 634 7.40 -27.60 12.22
CA GLU A 634 8.84 -27.54 12.44
C GLU A 634 9.40 -26.17 12.05
N MET A 635 10.28 -25.64 12.89
CA MET A 635 11.06 -24.43 12.65
C MET A 635 12.52 -24.80 12.41
N MET A 636 13.17 -24.16 11.45
CA MET A 636 14.61 -24.24 11.22
C MET A 636 15.33 -23.29 12.16
N LEU A 637 16.21 -23.82 13.00
CA LEU A 637 17.04 -23.01 13.88
C LEU A 637 18.35 -22.66 13.20
N ASN A 638 18.74 -21.38 13.22
CA ASN A 638 20.05 -20.95 12.73
C ASN A 638 20.84 -20.29 13.85
N ASN A 639 22.13 -20.64 13.91
CA ASN A 639 23.13 -19.80 14.53
C ASN A 639 23.70 -18.85 13.48
N TYR A 640 24.30 -17.76 13.92
CA TYR A 640 24.96 -16.79 13.05
C TYR A 640 26.40 -16.66 13.50
N GLY A 641 27.33 -16.82 12.55
CA GLY A 641 28.75 -16.63 12.78
C GLY A 641 29.14 -15.21 13.23
N PRO A 642 30.42 -14.96 13.51
CA PRO A 642 30.88 -13.65 13.94
C PRO A 642 30.66 -12.58 12.86
N ALA A 643 30.61 -11.32 13.30
CA ALA A 643 30.66 -10.17 12.40
C ALA A 643 31.95 -10.21 11.54
N PRO A 644 31.93 -9.67 10.31
CA PRO A 644 30.81 -8.97 9.66
C PRO A 644 29.87 -9.89 8.87
N ASP A 645 30.31 -11.12 8.56
CA ASP A 645 29.61 -11.96 7.58
C ASP A 645 28.34 -12.59 8.15
N HIS A 646 28.31 -12.88 9.45
CA HIS A 646 27.16 -13.47 10.14
C HIS A 646 26.61 -14.70 9.41
N ASP A 647 27.48 -15.59 8.94
CA ASP A 647 27.07 -16.74 8.14
C ASP A 647 26.11 -17.65 8.92
N PRO A 648 24.95 -18.00 8.34
CA PRO A 648 23.98 -18.87 9.01
C PRO A 648 24.52 -20.30 9.08
N GLU A 649 24.44 -20.89 10.27
CA GLU A 649 24.75 -22.29 10.55
C GLU A 649 23.46 -22.99 11.02
N ASP A 650 23.03 -24.01 10.28
CA ASP A 650 21.87 -24.84 10.62
C ASP A 650 22.12 -25.60 11.94
N LEU A 651 21.26 -25.36 12.93
CA LEU A 651 21.29 -26.03 14.24
C LEU A 651 20.32 -27.22 14.33
N GLY A 652 19.45 -27.39 13.33
CA GLY A 652 18.42 -28.42 13.26
C GLY A 652 17.00 -27.88 13.36
N LEU A 653 16.07 -28.81 13.59
CA LEU A 653 14.65 -28.53 13.62
C LEU A 653 14.11 -28.44 15.04
N MET A 654 13.23 -27.46 15.27
CA MET A 654 12.50 -27.27 16.53
C MET A 654 11.00 -27.45 16.30
N PRO A 655 10.31 -28.34 17.04
CA PRO A 655 8.87 -28.50 16.91
C PRO A 655 8.12 -27.33 17.56
N TYR A 656 6.96 -27.01 16.98
CA TYR A 656 5.92 -26.12 17.53
C TYR A 656 4.52 -26.73 17.31
N ALA A 657 3.45 -26.03 17.67
CA ALA A 657 2.09 -26.48 17.44
C ALA A 657 1.11 -25.34 17.09
N LYS A 658 -0.03 -25.71 16.48
CA LYS A 658 -1.19 -24.84 16.29
C LYS A 658 -1.63 -24.26 17.65
N GLY A 659 -1.86 -22.95 17.69
CA GLY A 659 -2.33 -22.27 18.89
C GLY A 659 -1.25 -21.91 19.91
N GLU A 660 0.02 -22.30 19.69
CA GLU A 660 1.11 -21.76 20.50
C GLU A 660 1.33 -20.27 20.21
N LEU A 661 1.67 -19.51 21.25
CA LEU A 661 2.03 -18.11 21.11
C LEU A 661 3.31 -17.97 20.28
N VAL A 662 3.26 -17.12 19.26
CA VAL A 662 4.40 -16.89 18.35
C VAL A 662 5.64 -16.46 19.12
N TYR A 663 5.48 -15.58 20.11
CA TYR A 663 6.60 -15.12 20.92
C TYR A 663 7.22 -16.24 21.75
N ASP A 664 6.43 -17.19 22.24
CA ASP A 664 6.94 -18.26 23.08
C ASP A 664 7.75 -19.26 22.27
N VAL A 665 7.33 -19.55 21.03
CA VAL A 665 8.13 -20.33 20.08
C VAL A 665 9.39 -19.57 19.67
N ALA A 666 9.31 -18.26 19.45
CA ALA A 666 10.48 -17.43 19.15
C ALA A 666 11.48 -17.41 20.32
N TRP A 667 10.98 -17.30 21.56
CA TRP A 667 11.79 -17.37 22.77
C TRP A 667 12.48 -18.73 22.93
N LYS A 668 11.76 -19.81 22.61
CA LYS A 668 12.32 -21.17 22.59
C LYS A 668 13.46 -21.27 21.58
N ALA A 669 13.26 -20.81 20.34
CA ALA A 669 14.31 -20.77 19.31
C ALA A 669 15.53 -19.96 19.75
N TYR A 670 15.31 -18.75 20.27
CA TYR A 670 16.35 -17.89 20.82
C TYR A 670 17.16 -18.58 21.93
N SER A 671 16.47 -19.25 22.85
CA SER A 671 17.09 -19.98 23.96
C SER A 671 17.98 -21.13 23.48
N GLU A 672 17.53 -21.90 22.48
CA GLU A 672 18.32 -22.98 21.88
C GLU A 672 19.60 -22.45 21.21
N VAL A 673 19.52 -21.33 20.49
CA VAL A 673 20.69 -20.69 19.86
C VAL A 673 21.70 -20.24 20.94
N LEU A 674 21.26 -19.59 22.02
CA LEU A 674 22.14 -19.18 23.12
C LEU A 674 22.80 -20.38 23.82
N GLN A 675 22.03 -21.44 24.09
CA GLN A 675 22.57 -22.66 24.69
C GLN A 675 23.65 -23.28 23.81
N LYS A 676 23.43 -23.30 22.49
CA LYS A 676 24.42 -23.81 21.53
C LYS A 676 25.71 -22.98 21.52
N ARG A 677 25.60 -21.66 21.73
CA ARG A 677 26.74 -20.76 21.89
C ARG A 677 27.45 -20.89 23.24
N GLY A 678 26.88 -21.61 24.20
CA GLY A 678 27.38 -21.68 25.58
C GLY A 678 27.14 -20.39 26.36
N VAL A 679 26.18 -19.57 25.95
CA VAL A 679 25.80 -18.31 26.58
C VAL A 679 24.63 -18.55 27.54
N PRO A 680 24.63 -17.96 28.76
CA PRO A 680 23.50 -18.06 29.67
C PRO A 680 22.20 -17.54 29.04
N VAL A 681 21.15 -18.35 29.09
CA VAL A 681 19.80 -17.94 28.66
C VAL A 681 19.20 -17.04 29.74
N PRO A 682 18.80 -15.79 29.43
CA PRO A 682 18.12 -14.92 30.39
C PRO A 682 16.71 -15.41 30.69
N ASP A 683 16.05 -14.79 31.68
CA ASP A 683 14.62 -15.04 31.92
C ASP A 683 13.76 -14.46 30.79
N LYS A 684 12.68 -15.16 30.41
CA LYS A 684 11.71 -14.68 29.43
C LYS A 684 11.04 -13.41 29.96
N PRO A 685 11.12 -12.26 29.25
CA PRO A 685 10.52 -11.03 29.72
C PRO A 685 8.99 -11.12 29.65
N ALA A 686 8.31 -10.45 30.60
CA ALA A 686 6.87 -10.27 30.53
C ALA A 686 6.49 -9.41 29.30
N PRO A 687 5.31 -9.61 28.71
CA PRO A 687 4.84 -8.78 27.60
C PRO A 687 4.82 -7.30 27.98
N SER A 688 5.43 -6.45 27.15
CA SER A 688 5.33 -5.01 27.30
C SER A 688 3.91 -4.51 27.00
N ASP A 689 3.55 -3.33 27.51
CA ASP A 689 2.25 -2.70 27.22
C ASP A 689 2.00 -2.56 25.71
N LEU A 690 3.06 -2.26 24.95
CA LEU A 690 3.03 -2.20 23.50
C LEU A 690 2.59 -3.53 22.87
N ARG A 691 3.15 -4.66 23.34
CA ARG A 691 2.78 -6.00 22.86
C ARG A 691 1.37 -6.41 23.29
N LEU A 692 0.94 -6.01 24.49
CA LEU A 692 -0.41 -6.25 24.98
C LEU A 692 -1.46 -5.48 24.16
N ALA A 693 -1.16 -4.24 23.79
CA ALA A 693 -2.07 -3.37 23.04
C ALA A 693 -2.21 -3.77 21.56
N PHE A 694 -1.14 -4.24 20.92
CA PHE A 694 -1.20 -4.55 19.49
C PHE A 694 -2.15 -5.72 19.19
N PRO A 695 -3.01 -5.60 18.15
CA PRO A 695 -3.80 -6.72 17.69
C PRO A 695 -2.88 -7.83 17.13
N PRO A 696 -3.27 -9.11 17.28
CA PRO A 696 -2.66 -10.20 16.54
C PRO A 696 -2.89 -10.01 15.03
N SER A 697 -1.84 -10.26 14.25
CA SER A 697 -1.89 -10.32 12.79
C SER A 697 -2.49 -11.67 12.36
N THR A 698 -3.48 -11.69 11.47
CA THR A 698 -4.17 -12.94 11.02
C THR A 698 -3.64 -13.51 9.73
#